data_AF-A0A932NB53-F1
#
_entry.id   AF-A0A932NB53-F1
#
_cell.length_a   1.000
_cell.length_b   1.000
_cell.length_c   1.000
_cell.angle_alpha   90.00
_cell.angle_beta   90.00
_cell.angle_gamma   90.00
#
_symmetry.space_group_name_H-M   'P 1'
#
loop_
_entity.id
_entity.type
_entity.pdbx_description
1 polymer ?
#
loop_
_entity_poly.entity_id
_entity_poly.type
_entity_poly.pdbx_seq_one_letter_code
_entity_poly.pdbx_strand_id
1 'polypeptide(L)'
;MSLFNRAAKLLCYSLSAVFSLMGLMWLAIALFRFTPLRLLAAIIMFAGAAALFYLPRLQLKILSYAVRKEPEKSLRLRWLTFGAQLTGLLALGYTSQVWIAALLSAALLIFGHRYALYHIQHKPILTVRVAIFAAFHLAFLWMMAGLFIGQPYPQAQFAMLAMGIVSFEQFSRLNLYSGFGLALINLYVAATLSRDLAFALFLTAFLILFLAFFWQADSEDGVKDNPTILKTSSFHIPRSSLFSLPSSLFALRFTLPIFLATALVFLLTPHFAGRPIFMPISLQVPIRQNPSSEIINPAVPLVQIQGMSTDSGEYYYGFAGSLDLSYRGGLSDKIMMYVRSSARSYWRSHGYDFYDGRSWSQTGDGEVQTYSYNIQPGRFLLRSPAPPGQQFVQTFFIAQPLPNLVFMGGAPVELYIASNEIAIDNSGGVRVGEALKPPMYYSVVSVSQDFPPEALRTAGTNYQLPITNRYLQLPDTVTQRTRDLTLELTRNALTPYDKVIILRDYLRDTYPYNYFPPPQQPGTDSVDQFLFVDKEGVCEQYVSALVVMLRSLGIPARLVAGYGTGDYNPVTNLYEVRANDAHAWAEVYFPNVEWVPFDPTPGWNGDPRTGPVKTWIFSGLGENLNLPRLPIGAIAETGAAIFAVAAKPLIVVGTFAGLAAIAWGLWTLWSNWRGNHPPRPRGLQNHPLRRKIFNAYRRAQSRLRSKRAPAQTAQEHATLRPEFADLADAVDIAAYRPEPPEEALATSVVKMRMKK
;
A
#
# COMPACT_ATOMS: atom_id res chain seq x y z
N MET A 1 26.40 20.57 1.60
CA MET A 1 26.75 19.56 2.63
C MET A 1 26.36 19.96 4.07
N SER A 2 26.67 21.16 4.57
CA SER A 2 26.28 21.59 5.93
C SER A 2 24.76 21.82 6.12
N LEU A 3 24.05 22.20 5.06
CA LEU A 3 22.58 22.32 5.02
C LEU A 3 21.87 20.96 5.02
N PHE A 4 22.43 19.95 4.34
CA PHE A 4 21.92 18.57 4.31
C PHE A 4 22.05 17.89 5.70
N ASN A 5 23.17 18.12 6.39
CA ASN A 5 23.39 17.66 7.77
C ASN A 5 22.47 18.35 8.80
N ARG A 6 21.99 19.57 8.54
CA ARG A 6 21.03 20.27 9.41
C ARG A 6 19.58 19.83 9.14
N ALA A 7 19.24 19.56 7.88
CA ALA A 7 17.96 18.99 7.48
C ALA A 7 17.78 17.55 8.00
N ALA A 8 18.82 16.71 7.93
CA ALA A 8 18.80 15.35 8.48
C ALA A 8 18.62 15.33 10.01
N LYS A 9 19.24 16.27 10.73
CA LYS A 9 19.06 16.42 12.19
C LYS A 9 17.65 16.85 12.56
N LEU A 10 17.05 17.79 11.84
CA LEU A 10 15.68 18.26 12.09
C LEU A 10 14.62 17.22 11.76
N LEU A 11 14.81 16.45 10.68
CA LEU A 11 13.96 15.30 10.36
C LEU A 11 14.07 14.21 11.43
N CYS A 12 15.28 13.94 11.95
CA CYS A 12 15.51 12.99 13.04
C CYS A 12 14.84 13.42 14.35
N TYR A 13 14.79 14.72 14.69
CA TYR A 13 14.16 15.16 15.95
C TYR A 13 12.63 15.07 15.91
N SER A 14 11.98 15.46 14.81
CA SER A 14 10.53 15.33 14.65
C SER A 14 10.10 13.88 14.51
N LEU A 15 10.86 13.06 13.76
CA LEU A 15 10.63 11.62 13.69
C LEU A 15 10.92 10.93 15.02
N SER A 16 12.00 11.27 15.75
CA SER A 16 12.30 10.63 17.04
C SER A 16 11.26 10.94 18.12
N ALA A 17 10.66 12.14 18.14
CA ALA A 17 9.58 12.46 19.06
C ALA A 17 8.31 11.66 18.74
N VAL A 18 7.97 11.53 17.45
CA VAL A 18 6.86 10.70 16.97
C VAL A 18 7.11 9.21 17.26
N PHE A 19 8.32 8.71 17.01
CA PHE A 19 8.71 7.33 17.31
C PHE A 19 8.83 7.04 18.81
N SER A 20 9.19 8.01 19.64
CA SER A 20 9.21 7.86 21.11
C SER A 20 7.81 7.86 21.70
N LEU A 21 6.90 8.68 21.16
CA LEU A 21 5.47 8.66 21.49
C LEU A 21 4.79 7.37 21.00
N MET A 22 5.10 6.92 19.79
CA MET A 22 4.69 5.60 19.29
C MET A 22 5.24 4.49 20.17
N GLY A 23 6.51 4.56 20.58
CA GLY A 23 7.15 3.57 21.45
C GLY A 23 6.51 3.49 22.84
N LEU A 24 6.21 4.62 23.49
CA LEU A 24 5.53 4.66 24.78
C LEU A 24 4.06 4.25 24.69
N MET A 25 3.37 4.57 23.59
CA MET A 25 1.99 4.15 23.35
C MET A 25 1.90 2.64 23.08
N TRP A 26 2.83 2.08 22.32
CA TRP A 26 2.99 0.63 22.14
C TRP A 26 3.38 -0.07 23.45
N LEU A 27 4.21 0.55 24.29
CA LEU A 27 4.55 0.06 25.63
C LEU A 27 3.31 -0.01 26.55
N ALA A 28 2.42 0.99 26.50
CA ALA A 28 1.18 1.03 27.28
C ALA A 28 0.14 0.00 26.79
N ILE A 29 0.02 -0.19 25.47
CA ILE A 29 -0.83 -1.20 24.84
C ILE A 29 -0.32 -2.62 25.16
N ALA A 30 1.00 -2.81 25.20
CA ALA A 30 1.62 -4.09 25.53
C ALA A 30 1.54 -4.44 27.03
N LEU A 31 1.55 -3.44 27.92
CA LEU A 31 1.57 -3.66 29.38
C LEU A 31 0.19 -3.87 30.00
N PHE A 32 -0.90 -3.46 29.34
CA PHE A 32 -2.24 -3.57 29.93
C PHE A 32 -3.29 -4.14 28.96
N ARG A 33 -3.74 -5.37 29.26
CA ARG A 33 -4.87 -6.05 28.59
C ARG A 33 -6.17 -5.27 28.83
N PHE A 34 -6.53 -4.34 27.95
CA PHE A 34 -7.77 -3.57 28.09
C PHE A 34 -8.78 -3.82 26.98
N THR A 35 -10.05 -3.92 27.38
CA THR A 35 -11.22 -3.85 26.50
C THR A 35 -11.32 -2.47 25.82
N PRO A 36 -12.04 -2.34 24.69
CA PRO A 36 -12.07 -1.12 23.88
C PRO A 36 -12.45 0.15 24.66
N LEU A 37 -13.39 0.04 25.61
CA LEU A 37 -13.80 1.17 26.47
C LEU A 37 -12.70 1.64 27.43
N ARG A 38 -11.88 0.72 27.96
CA ARG A 38 -10.81 1.04 28.91
C ARG A 38 -9.56 1.58 28.20
N LEU A 39 -9.33 1.17 26.95
CA LEU A 39 -8.30 1.75 26.10
C LEU A 39 -8.64 3.20 25.70
N LEU A 40 -9.90 3.49 25.39
CA LEU A 40 -10.38 4.85 25.14
C LEU A 40 -10.20 5.75 26.39
N ALA A 41 -10.54 5.23 27.58
CA ALA A 41 -10.32 5.95 28.84
C ALA A 41 -8.82 6.17 29.15
N ALA A 42 -7.97 5.19 28.86
CA ALA A 42 -6.52 5.32 29.01
C ALA A 42 -5.93 6.34 28.03
N ILE A 43 -6.39 6.37 26.77
CA ILE A 43 -5.99 7.36 25.76
C ILE A 43 -6.42 8.77 26.18
N ILE A 44 -7.64 8.94 26.71
CA ILE A 44 -8.14 10.22 27.21
C ILE A 44 -7.32 10.68 28.43
N MET A 45 -7.01 9.78 29.37
CA MET A 45 -6.17 10.11 30.53
C MET A 45 -4.73 10.42 30.15
N PHE A 46 -4.14 9.73 29.16
CA PHE A 46 -2.77 9.97 28.72
C PHE A 46 -2.65 11.26 27.88
N ALA A 47 -3.66 11.57 27.05
CA ALA A 47 -3.78 12.85 26.36
C ALA A 47 -3.95 14.01 27.36
N GLY A 48 -4.73 13.81 28.43
CA GLY A 48 -4.86 14.75 29.55
C GLY A 48 -3.56 14.94 30.33
N ALA A 49 -2.83 13.86 30.63
CA ALA A 49 -1.55 13.91 31.34
C ALA A 49 -0.43 14.55 30.49
N ALA A 50 -0.38 14.25 29.18
CA ALA A 50 0.54 14.90 28.25
C ALA A 50 0.24 16.40 28.11
N ALA A 51 -1.04 16.80 28.08
CA ALA A 51 -1.43 18.20 28.11
C ALA A 51 -0.97 18.88 29.41
N LEU A 52 -1.22 18.29 30.58
CA LEU A 52 -0.86 18.85 31.89
C LEU A 52 0.67 18.96 32.13
N PHE A 53 1.48 18.01 31.66
CA PHE A 53 2.93 18.00 31.88
C PHE A 53 3.75 18.74 30.82
N TYR A 54 3.30 18.78 29.56
CA TYR A 54 4.07 19.40 28.46
C TYR A 54 3.66 20.83 28.13
N LEU A 55 2.41 21.26 28.35
CA LEU A 55 1.96 22.62 28.02
C LEU A 55 2.77 23.74 28.72
N PRO A 56 3.17 23.62 30.01
CA PRO A 56 3.98 24.66 30.68
C PRO A 56 5.43 24.71 30.18
N ARG A 57 6.01 23.55 29.83
CA ARG A 57 7.39 23.45 29.31
C ARG A 57 7.49 23.80 27.82
N LEU A 58 6.42 23.64 27.04
CA LEU A 58 6.33 24.11 25.66
C LEU A 58 6.31 25.64 25.60
N GLN A 59 5.60 26.32 26.52
CA GLN A 59 5.60 27.79 26.58
C GLN A 59 7.02 28.37 26.77
N LEU A 60 7.85 27.76 27.62
CA LEU A 60 9.22 28.22 27.89
C LEU A 60 10.23 27.92 26.75
N LYS A 61 10.02 26.86 25.95
CA LYS A 61 10.89 26.52 24.81
C LYS A 61 10.47 27.14 23.48
N ILE A 62 9.17 27.39 23.27
CA ILE A 62 8.68 28.13 22.09
C ILE A 62 9.17 29.59 22.11
N LEU A 63 9.36 30.16 23.31
CA LEU A 63 9.91 31.51 23.47
C LEU A 63 11.41 31.63 23.15
N SER A 64 12.19 30.54 23.22
CA SER A 64 13.66 30.59 23.08
C SER A 64 14.21 30.08 21.74
N TYR A 65 13.39 29.44 20.90
CA TYR A 65 13.81 28.89 19.60
C TYR A 65 13.32 29.69 18.38
N ALA A 66 12.89 30.93 18.58
CA ALA A 66 12.61 31.87 17.50
C ALA A 66 13.92 32.39 16.86
N VAL A 67 14.73 31.49 16.31
CA VAL A 67 15.57 31.86 15.17
C VAL A 67 14.58 32.28 14.10
N ARG A 68 14.50 33.58 13.82
CA ARG A 68 13.62 34.14 12.78
C ARG A 68 14.00 33.45 11.46
N LYS A 69 13.28 32.39 11.07
CA LYS A 69 13.25 31.96 9.67
C LYS A 69 12.57 33.11 8.94
N GLU A 70 13.28 33.72 8.00
CA GLU A 70 12.67 34.77 7.21
C GLU A 70 11.44 34.21 6.49
N PRO A 71 10.28 34.86 6.62
CA PRO A 71 9.07 34.38 5.99
C PRO A 71 9.20 34.54 4.47
N GLU A 72 8.74 33.53 3.73
CA GLU A 72 8.82 33.49 2.28
C GLU A 72 7.76 34.43 1.68
N LYS A 73 8.21 35.48 1.00
CA LYS A 73 7.36 36.55 0.46
C LYS A 73 6.96 36.33 -1.00
N SER A 74 7.59 35.41 -1.72
CA SER A 74 7.26 35.16 -3.12
C SER A 74 5.85 34.59 -3.26
N LEU A 75 4.95 35.40 -3.84
CA LEU A 75 3.60 34.96 -4.21
C LEU A 75 3.63 33.87 -5.28
N ARG A 76 4.61 33.92 -6.20
CA ARG A 76 4.73 32.95 -7.30
C ARG A 76 5.05 31.55 -6.77
N LEU A 77 6.03 31.43 -5.88
CA LEU A 77 6.38 30.15 -5.26
C LEU A 77 5.23 29.54 -4.46
N ARG A 78 4.43 30.38 -3.79
CA ARG A 78 3.25 29.95 -3.05
C ARG A 78 2.16 29.41 -3.96
N TRP A 79 1.84 30.12 -5.05
CA TRP A 79 0.87 29.65 -6.04
C TRP A 79 1.28 28.34 -6.70
N LEU A 80 2.57 28.19 -7.03
CA LEU A 80 3.11 26.95 -7.59
C LEU A 80 3.00 25.78 -6.59
N THR A 81 3.29 26.02 -5.31
CA THR A 81 3.13 25.02 -4.25
C THR A 81 1.66 24.65 -4.04
N PHE A 82 0.77 25.63 -3.98
CA PHE A 82 -0.68 25.41 -3.89
C PHE A 82 -1.18 24.56 -5.06
N GLY A 83 -0.81 24.92 -6.29
CA GLY A 83 -1.16 24.17 -7.49
C GLY A 83 -0.71 22.72 -7.41
N ALA A 84 0.54 22.47 -7.02
CA ALA A 84 1.08 21.12 -6.94
C ALA A 84 0.36 20.27 -5.88
N GLN A 85 0.06 20.86 -4.72
CA GLN A 85 -0.73 20.22 -3.68
C GLN A 85 -2.15 19.92 -4.15
N LEU A 86 -2.81 20.86 -4.81
CA LEU A 86 -4.14 20.64 -5.38
C LEU A 86 -4.12 19.52 -6.43
N THR A 87 -3.11 19.47 -7.31
CA THR A 87 -2.94 18.39 -8.28
C THR A 87 -2.81 17.03 -7.59
N GLY A 88 -1.98 16.90 -6.56
CA GLY A 88 -1.84 15.64 -5.83
C GLY A 88 -3.11 15.24 -5.08
N LEU A 89 -3.86 16.21 -4.59
CA LEU A 89 -5.15 16.00 -3.93
C LEU A 89 -6.23 15.51 -4.90
N LEU A 90 -6.36 16.17 -6.06
CA LEU A 90 -7.31 15.79 -7.09
C LEU A 90 -6.97 14.43 -7.70
N ALA A 91 -5.68 14.13 -7.91
CA ALA A 91 -5.23 12.81 -8.36
C ALA A 91 -5.68 11.71 -7.39
N LEU A 92 -5.47 11.93 -6.09
CA LEU A 92 -5.84 10.95 -5.06
C LEU A 92 -7.36 10.85 -4.86
N GLY A 93 -8.08 11.96 -4.93
CA GLY A 93 -9.55 11.98 -4.89
C GLY A 93 -10.18 11.24 -6.07
N TYR A 94 -9.66 11.48 -7.28
CA TYR A 94 -10.10 10.81 -8.50
C TYR A 94 -9.84 9.29 -8.46
N THR A 95 -8.62 8.89 -8.11
CA THR A 95 -8.24 7.46 -8.11
C THR A 95 -8.87 6.66 -6.98
N SER A 96 -9.03 7.24 -5.79
CA SER A 96 -9.65 6.56 -4.64
C SER A 96 -11.17 6.67 -4.58
N GLN A 97 -11.78 7.57 -5.38
CA GLN A 97 -13.20 7.96 -5.33
C GLN A 97 -13.66 8.52 -3.97
N VAL A 98 -12.74 8.93 -3.10
CA VAL A 98 -13.05 9.50 -1.78
C VAL A 98 -13.18 11.02 -1.85
N TRP A 99 -14.17 11.49 -2.61
CA TRP A 99 -14.36 12.91 -2.91
C TRP A 99 -14.66 13.78 -1.69
N ILE A 100 -15.31 13.26 -0.65
CA ILE A 100 -15.60 14.03 0.57
C ILE A 100 -14.29 14.45 1.26
N ALA A 101 -13.37 13.52 1.48
CA ALA A 101 -12.07 13.82 2.08
C ALA A 101 -11.24 14.74 1.18
N ALA A 102 -11.34 14.57 -0.13
CA ALA A 102 -10.68 15.43 -1.10
C ALA A 102 -11.21 16.88 -1.01
N LEU A 103 -12.52 17.09 -1.05
CA LEU A 103 -13.14 18.42 -0.98
C LEU A 103 -12.85 19.11 0.36
N LEU A 104 -12.93 18.39 1.47
CA LEU A 104 -12.54 18.92 2.79
C LEU A 104 -11.08 19.34 2.83
N SER A 105 -10.19 18.51 2.28
CA SER A 105 -8.75 18.79 2.23
C SER A 105 -8.44 19.96 1.30
N ALA A 106 -9.17 20.11 0.19
CA ALA A 106 -9.03 21.24 -0.73
C ALA A 106 -9.48 22.55 -0.08
N ALA A 107 -10.58 22.53 0.68
CA ALA A 107 -11.01 23.68 1.48
C ALA A 107 -9.94 24.06 2.51
N LEU A 108 -9.43 23.08 3.28
CA LEU A 108 -8.35 23.30 4.24
C LEU A 108 -7.08 23.84 3.57
N LEU A 109 -6.74 23.34 2.38
CA LEU A 109 -5.59 23.81 1.60
C LEU A 109 -5.74 25.29 1.21
N ILE A 110 -6.92 25.70 0.74
CA ILE A 110 -7.22 27.11 0.40
C ILE A 110 -7.10 27.99 1.64
N PHE A 111 -7.75 27.61 2.75
CA PHE A 111 -7.71 28.39 3.99
C PHE A 111 -6.31 28.46 4.58
N GLY A 112 -5.56 27.36 4.58
CA GLY A 112 -4.21 27.32 5.15
C GLY A 112 -3.21 28.15 4.35
N HIS A 113 -3.26 28.13 3.02
CA HIS A 113 -2.44 29.02 2.19
C HIS A 113 -2.78 30.50 2.41
N ARG A 114 -4.07 30.85 2.50
CA ARG A 114 -4.50 32.24 2.81
C ARG A 114 -4.06 32.67 4.21
N TYR A 115 -4.19 31.79 5.21
CA TYR A 115 -3.74 32.02 6.57
C TYR A 115 -2.23 32.24 6.64
N ALA A 116 -1.46 31.37 5.99
CA ALA A 116 -0.01 31.46 5.92
C ALA A 116 0.42 32.78 5.26
N LEU A 117 -0.27 33.23 4.20
CA LEU A 117 0.02 34.50 3.53
C LEU A 117 -0.22 35.72 4.44
N TYR A 118 -1.36 35.77 5.13
CA TYR A 118 -1.70 36.88 6.02
C TYR A 118 -0.73 37.00 7.22
N HIS A 119 -0.32 35.86 7.78
CA HIS A 119 0.59 35.79 8.93
C HIS A 119 2.09 35.72 8.55
N ILE A 120 2.47 36.05 7.31
CA ILE A 120 3.85 36.45 6.99
C ILE A 120 4.17 37.81 7.62
N GLN A 121 3.19 38.72 7.60
CA GLN A 121 3.33 40.10 8.09
C GLN A 121 2.92 40.23 9.57
N HIS A 122 2.19 39.25 10.10
CA HIS A 122 1.65 39.23 11.47
C HIS A 122 2.20 38.03 12.25
N LYS A 123 2.27 38.11 13.57
CA LYS A 123 2.68 36.96 14.39
C LYS A 123 1.64 35.82 14.24
N PRO A 124 2.06 34.55 14.06
CA PRO A 124 1.15 33.43 14.00
C PRO A 124 0.42 33.27 15.35
N ILE A 125 -0.86 32.90 15.29
CA ILE A 125 -1.72 32.80 16.47
C ILE A 125 -1.52 31.43 17.12
N LEU A 126 -1.22 31.42 18.43
CA LEU A 126 -0.97 30.18 19.17
C LEU A 126 -2.17 29.22 19.13
N THR A 127 -3.40 29.73 19.21
CA THR A 127 -4.63 28.92 19.17
C THR A 127 -4.77 28.15 17.86
N VAL A 128 -4.44 28.78 16.72
CA VAL A 128 -4.48 28.14 15.40
C VAL A 128 -3.45 27.00 15.32
N ARG A 129 -2.23 27.19 15.86
CA ARG A 129 -1.21 26.13 15.92
C ARG A 129 -1.66 24.93 16.77
N VAL A 130 -2.28 25.20 17.91
CA VAL A 130 -2.84 24.14 18.77
C VAL A 130 -3.98 23.41 18.05
N ALA A 131 -4.84 24.15 17.33
CA ALA A 131 -5.92 23.57 16.55
C ALA A 131 -5.40 22.68 15.38
N ILE A 132 -4.38 23.12 14.65
CA ILE A 132 -3.72 22.33 13.59
C ILE A 132 -3.11 21.05 14.17
N PHE A 133 -2.40 21.15 15.30
CA PHE A 133 -1.83 19.99 15.97
C PHE A 133 -2.94 18.99 16.39
N ALA A 134 -4.02 19.48 17.00
CA ALA A 134 -5.16 18.65 17.38
C ALA A 134 -5.84 18.02 16.17
N ALA A 135 -6.11 18.80 15.10
CA ALA A 135 -6.73 18.31 13.88
C ALA A 135 -5.90 17.22 13.19
N PHE A 136 -4.57 17.37 13.15
CA PHE A 136 -3.67 16.37 12.58
C PHE A 136 -3.76 15.04 13.36
N HIS A 137 -3.76 15.10 14.69
CA HIS A 137 -3.87 13.92 15.54
C HIS A 137 -5.27 13.28 15.46
N LEU A 138 -6.32 14.09 15.35
CA LEU A 138 -7.67 13.58 15.12
C LEU A 138 -7.78 12.89 13.75
N ALA A 139 -7.18 13.45 12.69
CA ALA A 139 -7.11 12.80 11.38
C ALA A 139 -6.32 11.49 11.43
N PHE A 140 -5.23 11.45 12.22
CA PHE A 140 -4.47 10.21 12.45
C PHE A 140 -5.27 9.17 13.24
N LEU A 141 -5.98 9.58 14.29
CA LEU A 141 -6.87 8.68 15.04
C LEU A 141 -8.02 8.17 14.17
N TRP A 142 -8.56 9.02 13.30
CA TRP A 142 -9.55 8.62 12.29
C TRP A 142 -8.99 7.58 11.32
N MET A 143 -7.75 7.76 10.85
CA MET A 143 -7.05 6.76 10.03
C MET A 143 -6.92 5.43 10.77
N MET A 144 -6.45 5.46 12.01
CA MET A 144 -6.27 4.27 12.83
C MET A 144 -7.61 3.56 13.05
N ALA A 145 -8.66 4.29 13.43
CA ALA A 145 -10.01 3.75 13.55
C ALA A 145 -10.50 3.18 12.21
N GLY A 146 -10.25 3.88 11.11
CA GLY A 146 -10.58 3.43 9.76
C GLY A 146 -9.89 2.11 9.37
N LEU A 147 -8.64 1.90 9.78
CA LEU A 147 -7.93 0.62 9.60
C LEU A 147 -8.62 -0.52 10.35
N PHE A 148 -9.11 -0.27 11.57
CA PHE A 148 -9.81 -1.28 12.38
C PHE A 148 -11.25 -1.53 11.93
N ILE A 149 -11.92 -0.51 11.40
CA ILE A 149 -13.32 -0.58 10.97
C ILE A 149 -13.43 -0.95 9.48
N GLY A 150 -12.33 -1.08 8.74
CA GLY A 150 -12.31 -1.47 7.32
C GLY A 150 -12.73 -0.35 6.36
N GLN A 151 -12.60 0.92 6.76
CA GLN A 151 -12.88 2.06 5.88
C GLN A 151 -12.10 1.94 4.56
N PRO A 152 -12.66 2.29 3.39
CA PRO A 152 -11.91 2.29 2.14
C PRO A 152 -10.76 3.31 2.16
N TYR A 153 -9.53 2.82 1.94
CA TYR A 153 -8.30 3.62 1.81
C TYR A 153 -8.08 4.67 2.94
N PRO A 154 -8.05 4.26 4.22
CA PRO A 154 -7.94 5.19 5.34
C PRO A 154 -6.62 5.97 5.32
N GLN A 155 -5.56 5.36 4.79
CA GLN A 155 -4.26 6.01 4.60
C GLN A 155 -4.34 7.13 3.54
N ALA A 156 -5.12 6.94 2.47
CA ALA A 156 -5.32 7.98 1.44
C ALA A 156 -6.11 9.16 2.01
N GLN A 157 -7.18 8.88 2.78
CA GLN A 157 -7.94 9.91 3.49
C GLN A 157 -7.05 10.73 4.44
N PHE A 158 -6.20 10.05 5.21
CA PHE A 158 -5.24 10.71 6.09
C PHE A 158 -4.24 11.57 5.32
N ALA A 159 -3.66 11.07 4.23
CA ALA A 159 -2.68 11.80 3.45
C ALA A 159 -3.26 13.09 2.83
N MET A 160 -4.51 13.06 2.37
CA MET A 160 -5.25 14.25 1.92
C MET A 160 -5.46 15.24 3.07
N LEU A 161 -6.02 14.78 4.19
CA LEU A 161 -6.31 15.64 5.35
C LEU A 161 -5.04 16.24 5.94
N ALA A 162 -3.99 15.44 6.10
CA ALA A 162 -2.68 15.86 6.57
C ALA A 162 -2.11 16.98 5.69
N MET A 163 -2.20 16.87 4.36
CA MET A 163 -1.75 17.91 3.45
C MET A 163 -2.55 19.21 3.61
N GLY A 164 -3.88 19.12 3.73
CA GLY A 164 -4.74 20.28 4.01
C GLY A 164 -4.40 20.96 5.34
N ILE A 165 -4.21 20.18 6.41
CA ILE A 165 -3.91 20.67 7.76
C ILE A 165 -2.52 21.32 7.83
N VAL A 166 -1.50 20.70 7.24
CA VAL A 166 -0.11 21.20 7.28
C VAL A 166 0.08 22.46 6.43
N SER A 167 -0.84 22.75 5.48
CA SER A 167 -0.77 23.96 4.65
C SER A 167 -0.76 25.27 5.45
N PHE A 168 -1.34 25.28 6.65
CA PHE A 168 -1.33 26.43 7.56
C PHE A 168 0.07 26.77 8.13
N GLU A 169 1.02 25.84 8.08
CA GLU A 169 2.40 26.04 8.56
C GLU A 169 3.37 26.48 7.46
N GLN A 170 2.89 26.81 6.24
CA GLN A 170 3.73 27.16 5.10
C GLN A 170 4.27 28.61 5.14
N PHE A 171 4.99 28.97 6.19
CA PHE A 171 5.55 30.31 6.38
C PHE A 171 6.90 30.55 5.69
N SER A 172 7.73 29.51 5.58
CA SER A 172 9.12 29.62 5.09
C SER A 172 9.33 28.84 3.79
N ARG A 173 10.38 29.18 3.05
CA ARG A 173 10.76 28.50 1.80
C ARG A 173 10.90 26.99 1.99
N LEU A 174 11.50 26.57 3.10
CA LEU A 174 11.62 25.15 3.46
C LEU A 174 10.25 24.46 3.59
N ASN A 175 9.26 25.16 4.14
CA ASN A 175 7.92 24.58 4.31
C ASN A 175 7.15 24.52 2.97
N LEU A 176 7.47 25.39 2.00
CA LEU A 176 6.96 25.26 0.63
C LEU A 176 7.52 24.01 -0.06
N TYR A 177 8.83 23.73 0.09
CA TYR A 177 9.42 22.47 -0.37
C TYR A 177 8.74 21.24 0.27
N SER A 178 8.45 21.28 1.57
CA SER A 178 7.70 20.22 2.24
C SER A 178 6.28 20.06 1.66
N GLY A 179 5.66 21.16 1.21
CA GLY A 179 4.36 21.14 0.52
C GLY A 179 4.39 20.33 -0.78
N PHE A 180 5.45 20.48 -1.59
CA PHE A 180 5.69 19.64 -2.76
C PHE A 180 5.93 18.16 -2.40
N GLY A 181 6.65 17.90 -1.30
CA GLY A 181 6.83 16.54 -0.80
C GLY A 181 5.51 15.85 -0.46
N LEU A 182 4.59 16.55 0.21
CA LEU A 182 3.25 16.03 0.52
C LEU A 182 2.40 15.81 -0.73
N ALA A 183 2.50 16.72 -1.71
CA ALA A 183 1.85 16.55 -3.00
C ALA A 183 2.38 15.31 -3.75
N LEU A 184 3.69 15.08 -3.73
CA LEU A 184 4.33 13.91 -4.33
C LEU A 184 3.92 12.61 -3.63
N ILE A 185 3.81 12.62 -2.30
CA ILE A 185 3.29 11.47 -1.54
C ILE A 185 1.86 11.15 -1.98
N ASN A 186 0.99 12.16 -2.09
CA ASN A 186 -0.39 11.95 -2.57
C ASN A 186 -0.42 11.45 -4.01
N LEU A 187 0.45 11.94 -4.89
CA LEU A 187 0.62 11.43 -6.25
C LEU A 187 1.12 9.99 -6.30
N TYR A 188 2.05 9.61 -5.41
CA TYR A 188 2.52 8.23 -5.30
C TYR A 188 1.39 7.31 -4.87
N VAL A 189 0.62 7.68 -3.83
CA VAL A 189 -0.55 6.91 -3.40
C VAL A 189 -1.58 6.84 -4.53
N ALA A 190 -1.85 7.95 -5.23
CA ALA A 190 -2.74 7.98 -6.38
C ALA A 190 -2.26 7.07 -7.52
N ALA A 191 -0.95 7.03 -7.79
CA ALA A 191 -0.36 6.15 -8.79
C ALA A 191 -0.62 4.67 -8.46
N THR A 192 -0.51 4.29 -7.18
CA THR A 192 -0.79 2.92 -6.73
C THR A 192 -2.27 2.53 -6.80
N LEU A 193 -3.18 3.50 -6.88
CA LEU A 193 -4.62 3.30 -6.94
C LEU A 193 -5.23 3.54 -8.34
N SER A 194 -4.47 4.13 -9.26
CA SER A 194 -4.93 4.50 -10.60
C SER A 194 -5.26 3.26 -11.44
N ARG A 195 -6.34 3.37 -12.23
CA ARG A 195 -6.86 2.31 -13.09
C ARG A 195 -6.94 2.72 -14.57
N ASP A 196 -6.59 3.97 -14.89
CA ASP A 196 -6.75 4.57 -16.21
C ASP A 196 -5.64 5.58 -16.54
N LEU A 197 -5.58 6.00 -17.80
CA LEU A 197 -4.57 6.93 -18.29
C LEU A 197 -4.78 8.38 -17.78
N ALA A 198 -5.91 8.69 -17.13
CA ALA A 198 -6.18 10.04 -16.64
C ALA A 198 -5.19 10.44 -15.53
N PHE A 199 -4.61 9.48 -14.81
CA PHE A 199 -3.50 9.75 -13.88
C PHE A 199 -2.31 10.45 -14.52
N ALA A 200 -2.01 10.15 -15.80
CA ALA A 200 -0.91 10.78 -16.52
C ALA A 200 -1.08 12.30 -16.64
N LEU A 201 -2.32 12.79 -16.70
CA LEU A 201 -2.62 14.23 -16.73
C LEU A 201 -2.23 14.90 -15.41
N PHE A 202 -2.54 14.27 -14.27
CA PHE A 202 -2.16 14.78 -12.96
C PHE A 202 -0.65 14.74 -12.73
N LEU A 203 0.01 13.65 -13.11
CA LEU A 203 1.47 13.55 -13.03
C LEU A 203 2.16 14.63 -13.88
N THR A 204 1.68 14.83 -15.11
CA THR A 204 2.21 15.86 -16.02
C THR A 204 2.01 17.26 -15.45
N ALA A 205 0.81 17.58 -14.95
CA ALA A 205 0.53 18.85 -14.30
C ALA A 205 1.45 19.10 -13.10
N PHE A 206 1.67 18.08 -12.25
CA PHE A 206 2.58 18.20 -11.12
C PHE A 206 4.03 18.44 -11.55
N LEU A 207 4.53 17.72 -12.55
CA LEU A 207 5.89 17.89 -13.06
C LEU A 207 6.12 19.29 -13.62
N ILE A 208 5.15 19.84 -14.35
CA ILE A 208 5.20 21.23 -14.86
C ILE A 208 5.30 22.22 -13.68
N LEU A 209 4.46 22.07 -12.67
CA LEU A 209 4.45 22.94 -11.48
C LEU A 209 5.73 22.82 -10.65
N PHE A 210 6.26 21.61 -10.53
CA PHE A 210 7.52 21.33 -9.84
C PHE A 210 8.71 22.00 -10.55
N LEU A 211 8.81 21.86 -11.87
CA LEU A 211 9.87 22.50 -12.66
C LEU A 211 9.76 24.02 -12.64
N ALA A 212 8.53 24.55 -12.77
CA ALA A 212 8.28 25.98 -12.65
C ALA A 212 8.70 26.53 -11.27
N PHE A 213 8.48 25.76 -10.20
CA PHE A 213 8.90 26.14 -8.85
C PHE A 213 10.42 26.26 -8.74
N PHE A 214 11.17 25.25 -9.20
CA PHE A 214 12.64 25.29 -9.15
C PHE A 214 13.21 26.41 -10.01
N TRP A 215 12.66 26.63 -11.21
CA TRP A 215 13.07 27.71 -12.08
C TRP A 215 12.82 29.09 -11.44
N GLN A 216 11.64 29.29 -10.84
CA GLN A 216 11.32 30.53 -10.14
C GLN A 216 12.20 30.71 -8.90
N ALA A 217 12.44 29.64 -8.12
CA ALA A 217 13.26 29.69 -6.92
C ALA A 217 14.72 30.07 -7.24
N ASP A 218 15.30 29.49 -8.30
CA ASP A 218 16.64 29.81 -8.78
C ASP A 218 16.73 31.24 -9.32
N SER A 219 15.68 31.70 -10.04
CA SER A 219 15.62 33.07 -10.54
C SER A 219 15.57 34.12 -9.44
N GLU A 220 14.93 33.80 -8.31
CA GLU A 220 14.80 34.69 -7.15
C GLU A 220 16.03 34.67 -6.23
N ASP A 221 16.77 33.55 -6.16
CA ASP A 221 17.95 33.39 -5.30
C ASP A 221 19.23 34.03 -5.88
N GLY A 222 19.18 34.57 -7.10
CA GLY A 222 20.27 35.39 -7.66
C GLY A 222 21.58 34.64 -7.91
N VAL A 223 21.57 33.31 -8.04
CA VAL A 223 22.77 32.49 -8.31
C VAL A 223 23.46 32.92 -9.62
N LYS A 224 22.71 33.51 -10.55
CA LYS A 224 23.23 34.07 -11.81
C LYS A 224 24.02 35.37 -11.65
N ASP A 225 23.85 36.09 -10.53
CA ASP A 225 24.46 37.40 -10.28
C ASP A 225 25.45 37.40 -9.12
N ASN A 226 25.82 36.24 -8.57
CA ASN A 226 26.79 36.15 -7.46
C ASN A 226 28.24 36.13 -7.99
N PRO A 227 29.00 37.25 -7.88
CA PRO A 227 30.35 37.36 -8.45
C PRO A 227 31.36 36.41 -7.80
N THR A 228 31.06 35.90 -6.60
CA THR A 228 31.92 34.96 -5.84
C THR A 228 31.87 33.55 -6.40
N ILE A 229 30.71 33.13 -6.92
CA ILE A 229 30.51 31.82 -7.56
C ILE A 229 31.06 31.84 -8.99
N LEU A 230 30.87 32.96 -9.70
CA LEU A 230 31.44 33.19 -11.04
C LEU A 230 32.97 33.31 -11.04
N LYS A 231 33.59 33.79 -9.94
CA LYS A 231 35.06 33.82 -9.78
C LYS A 231 35.67 32.48 -9.37
N THR A 232 34.89 31.57 -8.76
CA THR A 232 35.39 30.27 -8.26
C THR A 232 35.12 29.11 -9.22
N SER A 233 34.31 29.31 -10.27
CA SER A 233 34.16 28.34 -11.36
C SER A 233 35.32 28.41 -12.36
N SER A 234 36.54 28.12 -11.90
CA SER A 234 37.72 27.92 -12.76
C SER A 234 37.79 26.49 -13.32
N PHE A 235 36.66 25.82 -13.49
CA PHE A 235 36.61 24.47 -14.07
C PHE A 235 36.56 24.58 -15.59
N HIS A 236 37.71 24.44 -16.25
CA HIS A 236 37.80 24.29 -17.71
C HIS A 236 37.22 22.92 -18.09
N ILE A 237 35.93 22.87 -18.44
CA ILE A 237 35.35 21.70 -19.09
C ILE A 237 35.69 21.82 -20.58
N PRO A 238 36.42 20.84 -21.18
CA PRO A 238 36.75 20.89 -22.59
C PRO A 238 35.46 20.92 -23.43
N ARG A 239 35.37 21.90 -24.32
CA ARG A 239 34.29 22.05 -25.30
C ARG A 239 34.40 20.96 -26.36
N SER A 240 33.97 19.74 -26.05
CA SER A 240 33.65 18.74 -27.09
C SER A 240 32.21 18.95 -27.56
N SER A 241 32.06 19.04 -28.88
CA SER A 241 30.92 19.58 -29.66
C SER A 241 29.60 18.82 -29.59
N LEU A 242 29.42 17.85 -28.68
CA LEU A 242 28.18 17.07 -28.57
C LEU A 242 27.11 17.69 -27.66
N PHE A 243 27.40 18.82 -26.99
CA PHE A 243 26.56 19.38 -25.92
C PHE A 243 26.30 20.89 -26.01
N SER A 244 26.34 21.50 -27.21
CA SER A 244 26.02 22.92 -27.41
C SER A 244 24.55 23.13 -27.75
N LEU A 245 23.66 22.98 -26.76
CA LEU A 245 22.28 23.46 -26.83
C LEU A 245 22.07 24.58 -25.78
N PRO A 246 21.22 25.58 -26.06
CA PRO A 246 21.08 26.80 -25.27
C PRO A 246 20.67 26.54 -23.81
N SER A 247 21.03 27.46 -22.91
CA SER A 247 20.82 27.38 -21.45
C SER A 247 19.35 27.28 -21.02
N SER A 248 18.41 27.59 -21.91
CA SER A 248 16.96 27.38 -21.72
C SER A 248 16.55 25.91 -21.66
N LEU A 249 17.40 24.98 -22.15
CA LEU A 249 17.16 23.54 -22.13
C LEU A 249 17.88 22.82 -20.98
N PHE A 250 18.48 23.55 -20.04
CA PHE A 250 19.20 22.97 -18.90
C PHE A 250 18.30 22.11 -17.99
N ALA A 251 17.03 22.51 -17.83
CA ALA A 251 16.03 21.73 -17.08
C ALA A 251 15.76 20.35 -17.71
N LEU A 252 15.84 20.25 -19.05
CA LEU A 252 15.65 19.02 -19.84
C LEU A 252 16.80 18.00 -19.65
N ARG A 253 18.00 18.48 -19.28
CA ARG A 253 19.21 17.65 -19.10
C ARG A 253 19.13 16.72 -17.88
N PHE A 254 18.36 17.09 -16.87
CA PHE A 254 18.21 16.32 -15.62
C PHE A 254 16.83 15.68 -15.49
N THR A 255 15.78 16.27 -16.08
CA THR A 255 14.43 15.71 -16.03
C THR A 255 14.34 14.37 -16.73
N LEU A 256 14.88 14.23 -17.93
CA LEU A 256 14.76 12.97 -18.68
C LEU A 256 15.51 11.81 -18.00
N PRO A 257 16.76 11.95 -17.51
CA PRO A 257 17.45 10.89 -16.78
C PRO A 257 16.81 10.59 -15.42
N ILE A 258 16.34 11.59 -14.68
CA ILE A 258 15.66 11.37 -13.39
C ILE A 258 14.31 10.70 -13.62
N PHE A 259 13.56 11.10 -14.65
CA PHE A 259 12.31 10.46 -15.04
C PHE A 259 12.54 9.01 -15.45
N LEU A 260 13.54 8.74 -16.30
CA LEU A 260 13.94 7.39 -16.69
C LEU A 260 14.42 6.56 -15.49
N ALA A 261 15.22 7.12 -14.58
CA ALA A 261 15.68 6.42 -13.38
C ALA A 261 14.54 6.14 -12.40
N THR A 262 13.59 7.07 -12.25
CA THR A 262 12.42 6.88 -11.37
C THR A 262 11.44 5.88 -11.99
N ALA A 263 11.25 5.90 -13.31
CA ALA A 263 10.48 4.89 -14.05
C ALA A 263 11.16 3.52 -13.96
N LEU A 264 12.48 3.45 -14.06
CA LEU A 264 13.25 2.21 -13.91
C LEU A 264 13.14 1.66 -12.48
N VAL A 265 13.25 2.51 -11.46
CA VAL A 265 13.03 2.12 -10.06
C VAL A 265 11.60 1.64 -9.85
N PHE A 266 10.59 2.35 -10.39
CA PHE A 266 9.18 1.95 -10.30
C PHE A 266 8.92 0.58 -10.97
N LEU A 267 9.47 0.37 -12.17
CA LEU A 267 9.40 -0.90 -12.92
C LEU A 267 10.11 -2.05 -12.18
N LEU A 268 11.16 -1.75 -11.41
CA LEU A 268 11.97 -2.74 -10.71
C LEU A 268 11.59 -2.91 -9.22
N THR A 269 10.79 -2.00 -8.65
CA THR A 269 10.34 -2.10 -7.25
C THR A 269 9.33 -3.22 -7.08
N PRO A 270 9.54 -4.13 -6.10
CA PRO A 270 8.65 -5.27 -5.88
C PRO A 270 7.25 -4.80 -5.52
N HIS A 271 6.27 -5.19 -6.32
CA HIS A 271 4.87 -5.10 -5.95
C HIS A 271 4.61 -6.31 -5.06
N PHE A 272 4.75 -6.13 -3.75
CA PHE A 272 4.66 -7.23 -2.79
C PHE A 272 3.33 -7.97 -2.97
N ALA A 273 3.37 -9.20 -3.51
CA ALA A 273 2.43 -10.26 -3.17
C ALA A 273 2.77 -10.74 -1.75
N GLY A 274 2.80 -9.80 -0.79
CA GLY A 274 2.99 -10.14 0.60
C GLY A 274 1.82 -10.99 1.05
N ARG A 275 2.07 -11.96 1.93
CA ARG A 275 1.04 -12.44 2.85
C ARG A 275 0.27 -11.21 3.32
N PRO A 276 -1.06 -11.14 3.12
CA PRO A 276 -1.79 -9.91 3.34
C PRO A 276 -1.48 -9.38 4.74
N ILE A 277 -0.94 -8.17 4.81
CA ILE A 277 -0.88 -7.38 6.05
C ILE A 277 -2.29 -6.81 6.36
N PHE A 278 -3.29 -7.13 5.52
CA PHE A 278 -4.71 -6.93 5.78
C PHE A 278 -5.23 -8.04 6.70
N MET A 279 -6.18 -7.72 7.57
CA MET A 279 -6.92 -8.76 8.28
C MET A 279 -7.58 -9.68 7.24
N PRO A 280 -7.46 -11.02 7.35
CA PRO A 280 -7.83 -11.94 6.27
C PRO A 280 -9.35 -12.06 6.05
N ILE A 281 -10.15 -11.30 6.80
CA ILE A 281 -11.60 -11.39 6.92
C ILE A 281 -12.21 -9.98 6.96
N SER A 282 -13.34 -9.75 6.28
CA SER A 282 -14.11 -8.50 6.42
C SER A 282 -14.79 -8.38 7.78
N LEU A 283 -14.36 -7.42 8.62
CA LEU A 283 -15.02 -7.13 9.91
C LEU A 283 -16.35 -6.35 9.76
N GLN A 284 -16.65 -5.82 8.57
CA GLN A 284 -17.77 -4.90 8.35
C GLN A 284 -19.11 -5.59 8.15
N VAL A 285 -19.11 -6.81 7.58
CA VAL A 285 -20.34 -7.54 7.25
C VAL A 285 -20.19 -8.98 7.73
N PRO A 286 -20.38 -9.25 9.04
CA PRO A 286 -20.44 -10.61 9.52
C PRO A 286 -21.69 -11.29 8.98
N ILE A 287 -21.53 -12.49 8.45
CA ILE A 287 -22.62 -13.38 8.08
C ILE A 287 -23.18 -13.93 9.39
N ARG A 288 -24.42 -13.58 9.71
CA ARG A 288 -25.03 -13.92 10.99
C ARG A 288 -25.94 -15.13 10.90
N GLN A 289 -26.52 -15.36 9.73
CA GLN A 289 -27.32 -16.55 9.50
C GLN A 289 -26.42 -17.78 9.42
N ASN A 290 -26.90 -18.88 9.97
CA ASN A 290 -26.25 -20.17 9.81
C ASN A 290 -26.38 -20.62 8.35
N PRO A 291 -25.39 -21.37 7.83
CA PRO A 291 -25.44 -21.87 6.47
C PRO A 291 -26.68 -22.75 6.26
N SER A 292 -27.41 -22.48 5.19
CA SER A 292 -28.50 -23.33 4.72
C SER A 292 -28.00 -24.39 3.74
N SER A 293 -28.76 -25.47 3.65
CA SER A 293 -28.64 -26.47 2.59
C SER A 293 -29.12 -25.94 1.23
N GLU A 294 -29.81 -24.80 1.19
CA GLU A 294 -30.24 -24.18 -0.06
C GLU A 294 -29.22 -23.15 -0.54
N ILE A 295 -28.99 -23.12 -1.85
CA ILE A 295 -28.19 -22.07 -2.49
C ILE A 295 -29.06 -20.81 -2.65
N ILE A 296 -28.69 -19.76 -1.93
CA ILE A 296 -29.32 -18.45 -2.00
C ILE A 296 -28.65 -17.69 -3.14
N ASN A 297 -29.26 -17.72 -4.33
CA ASN A 297 -28.78 -16.99 -5.49
C ASN A 297 -29.63 -15.73 -5.72
N PRO A 298 -29.06 -14.51 -5.63
CA PRO A 298 -29.77 -13.26 -5.94
C PRO A 298 -30.41 -13.22 -7.34
N ALA A 299 -29.93 -14.05 -8.27
CA ALA A 299 -30.48 -14.23 -9.61
C ALA A 299 -31.89 -14.85 -9.64
N VAL A 300 -32.24 -15.64 -8.62
CA VAL A 300 -33.47 -16.43 -8.58
C VAL A 300 -34.39 -15.83 -7.52
N PRO A 301 -35.42 -15.04 -7.89
CA PRO A 301 -36.33 -14.47 -6.90
C PRO A 301 -37.14 -15.57 -6.18
N LEU A 302 -37.24 -15.48 -4.85
CA LEU A 302 -37.92 -16.44 -3.97
C LEU A 302 -39.45 -16.54 -4.19
N VAL A 303 -40.05 -15.63 -4.98
CA VAL A 303 -41.49 -15.62 -5.26
C VAL A 303 -41.70 -15.23 -6.73
N GLN A 304 -42.06 -16.21 -7.58
CA GLN A 304 -42.61 -15.94 -8.92
C GLN A 304 -44.07 -15.46 -8.78
N ILE A 305 -44.29 -14.22 -8.32
CA ILE A 305 -45.61 -13.58 -8.41
C ILE A 305 -45.45 -12.25 -9.15
N GLN A 306 -46.02 -12.24 -10.35
CA GLN A 306 -46.38 -11.09 -11.20
C GLN A 306 -45.26 -10.15 -11.66
N GLY A 307 -45.00 -10.24 -12.97
CA GLY A 307 -44.37 -9.19 -13.77
C GLY A 307 -42.85 -9.27 -13.79
N MET A 308 -42.29 -9.64 -14.94
CA MET A 308 -40.86 -9.48 -15.23
C MET A 308 -40.39 -8.09 -14.81
N SER A 309 -39.52 -8.01 -13.81
CA SER A 309 -38.69 -6.82 -13.64
C SER A 309 -37.69 -6.81 -14.80
N THR A 310 -37.59 -5.68 -15.46
CA THR A 310 -36.76 -5.46 -16.65
C THR A 310 -35.26 -5.40 -16.35
N ASP A 311 -34.83 -5.72 -15.12
CA ASP A 311 -33.42 -5.84 -14.70
C ASP A 311 -32.90 -7.30 -14.74
N SER A 312 -33.68 -8.23 -15.27
CA SER A 312 -33.47 -9.70 -15.24
C SER A 312 -32.40 -10.25 -16.20
N GLY A 313 -31.55 -9.39 -16.78
CA GLY A 313 -30.58 -9.76 -17.82
C GLY A 313 -29.14 -10.02 -17.38
N GLU A 314 -28.79 -9.85 -16.10
CA GLU A 314 -27.37 -9.78 -15.69
C GLU A 314 -26.85 -10.95 -14.84
N TYR A 315 -27.68 -11.96 -14.55
CA TYR A 315 -27.31 -13.00 -13.60
C TYR A 315 -27.17 -14.38 -14.23
N TYR A 316 -26.14 -15.11 -13.81
CA TYR A 316 -25.93 -16.50 -14.16
C TYR A 316 -26.76 -17.43 -13.27
N TYR A 317 -27.67 -18.20 -13.89
CA TYR A 317 -28.56 -19.11 -13.18
C TYR A 317 -27.88 -20.42 -12.78
N GLY A 318 -26.75 -20.75 -13.41
CA GLY A 318 -25.96 -21.93 -13.09
C GLY A 318 -25.21 -21.88 -11.75
N PHE A 319 -25.44 -20.85 -10.93
CA PHE A 319 -25.05 -20.86 -9.51
C PHE A 319 -26.24 -21.18 -8.61
N ALA A 320 -26.89 -22.31 -8.85
CA ALA A 320 -28.01 -22.83 -8.08
C ALA A 320 -27.84 -24.33 -7.82
N GLY A 321 -28.73 -24.93 -7.01
CA GLY A 321 -28.72 -26.38 -6.73
C GLY A 321 -29.02 -27.23 -7.97
N SER A 322 -29.58 -26.62 -9.02
CA SER A 322 -29.77 -27.21 -10.34
C SER A 322 -29.32 -26.26 -11.47
N LEU A 323 -28.98 -26.86 -12.60
CA LEU A 323 -28.57 -26.20 -13.85
C LEU A 323 -29.39 -26.80 -15.01
N ASP A 324 -30.36 -26.05 -15.52
CA ASP A 324 -31.13 -26.45 -16.71
C ASP A 324 -30.34 -26.06 -17.98
N LEU A 325 -30.00 -27.05 -18.82
CA LEU A 325 -29.20 -26.83 -20.04
C LEU A 325 -29.96 -26.08 -21.15
N SER A 326 -31.27 -25.91 -21.00
CA SER A 326 -32.10 -25.11 -21.90
C SER A 326 -32.06 -23.61 -21.61
N TYR A 327 -31.54 -23.20 -20.45
CA TYR A 327 -31.52 -21.80 -20.04
C TYR A 327 -30.24 -21.40 -19.30
N ARG A 328 -29.45 -20.53 -19.92
CA ARG A 328 -28.20 -20.01 -19.33
C ARG A 328 -28.39 -18.70 -18.55
N GLY A 329 -29.36 -17.89 -18.95
CA GLY A 329 -29.46 -16.48 -18.56
C GLY A 329 -28.53 -15.56 -19.38
N GLY A 330 -28.52 -14.28 -19.03
CA GLY A 330 -27.67 -13.28 -19.67
C GLY A 330 -26.35 -13.11 -18.91
N LEU A 331 -25.23 -13.17 -19.64
CA LEU A 331 -23.89 -12.92 -19.10
C LEU A 331 -23.38 -11.58 -19.62
N SER A 332 -23.31 -10.57 -18.74
CA SER A 332 -22.84 -9.23 -19.09
C SER A 332 -21.34 -9.06 -18.86
N ASP A 333 -20.77 -7.92 -19.26
CA ASP A 333 -19.37 -7.56 -18.99
C ASP A 333 -19.16 -6.98 -17.57
N LYS A 334 -20.16 -7.08 -16.69
CA LYS A 334 -20.14 -6.46 -15.37
C LYS A 334 -19.14 -7.16 -14.46
N ILE A 335 -18.27 -6.41 -13.79
CA ILE A 335 -17.32 -6.94 -12.81
C ILE A 335 -18.10 -7.43 -11.57
N MET A 336 -17.98 -8.73 -11.28
CA MET A 336 -18.63 -9.39 -10.15
C MET A 336 -17.73 -9.41 -8.92
N MET A 337 -16.42 -9.62 -9.12
CA MET A 337 -15.42 -9.61 -8.06
C MET A 337 -14.03 -9.28 -8.58
N TYR A 338 -13.16 -8.85 -7.67
CA TYR A 338 -11.72 -8.78 -7.92
C TYR A 338 -11.02 -9.86 -7.12
N VAL A 339 -10.06 -10.55 -7.72
CA VAL A 339 -9.29 -11.60 -7.02
C VAL A 339 -7.82 -11.20 -6.99
N ARG A 340 -7.25 -11.05 -5.80
CA ARG A 340 -5.80 -10.97 -5.62
C ARG A 340 -5.26 -12.37 -5.41
N SER A 341 -4.43 -12.87 -6.32
CA SER A 341 -3.81 -14.19 -6.18
C SER A 341 -2.42 -14.20 -6.81
N SER A 342 -1.47 -14.89 -6.18
CA SER A 342 -0.14 -15.13 -6.78
C SER A 342 -0.13 -16.25 -7.83
N ALA A 343 -1.21 -17.02 -7.95
CA ALA A 343 -1.38 -18.01 -9.01
C ALA A 343 -2.71 -17.78 -9.75
N ARG A 344 -2.71 -18.00 -11.07
CA ARG A 344 -3.96 -18.08 -11.83
C ARG A 344 -4.70 -19.38 -11.46
N SER A 345 -6.03 -19.34 -11.43
CA SER A 345 -6.87 -20.52 -11.24
C SER A 345 -8.24 -20.24 -11.84
N TYR A 346 -9.05 -21.28 -12.06
CA TYR A 346 -10.49 -21.10 -12.07
C TYR A 346 -10.98 -20.92 -10.64
N TRP A 347 -12.03 -20.13 -10.47
CA TRP A 347 -12.65 -19.83 -9.19
C TRP A 347 -13.88 -20.73 -9.04
N ARG A 348 -13.64 -21.93 -8.53
CA ARG A 348 -14.64 -22.98 -8.30
C ARG A 348 -15.64 -22.58 -7.23
N SER A 349 -16.93 -22.79 -7.48
CA SER A 349 -17.97 -22.74 -6.45
C SER A 349 -18.33 -24.14 -5.96
N HIS A 350 -18.98 -24.95 -6.80
CA HIS A 350 -19.56 -26.25 -6.46
C HIS A 350 -19.70 -27.13 -7.70
N GLY A 351 -20.04 -28.40 -7.49
CA GLY A 351 -20.28 -29.36 -8.56
C GLY A 351 -21.61 -30.10 -8.46
N TYR A 352 -22.06 -30.61 -9.60
CA TYR A 352 -23.28 -31.37 -9.81
C TYR A 352 -22.96 -32.82 -10.11
N ASP A 353 -23.79 -33.72 -9.60
CA ASP A 353 -23.55 -35.16 -9.67
C ASP A 353 -24.69 -35.94 -10.33
N PHE A 354 -25.90 -35.38 -10.44
CA PHE A 354 -27.04 -36.04 -11.06
C PHE A 354 -27.43 -35.41 -12.39
N TYR A 355 -27.65 -36.25 -13.40
CA TYR A 355 -28.10 -35.85 -14.73
C TYR A 355 -29.41 -36.57 -15.08
N ASP A 356 -30.40 -35.84 -15.59
CA ASP A 356 -31.73 -36.37 -15.95
C ASP A 356 -32.03 -36.37 -17.47
N GLY A 357 -31.07 -35.94 -18.30
CA GLY A 357 -31.23 -35.78 -19.74
C GLY A 357 -31.50 -34.33 -20.17
N ARG A 358 -31.79 -33.43 -19.24
CA ARG A 358 -32.05 -32.00 -19.50
C ARG A 358 -31.27 -31.09 -18.56
N SER A 359 -31.13 -31.48 -17.30
CA SER A 359 -30.57 -30.66 -16.25
C SER A 359 -29.56 -31.43 -15.42
N TRP A 360 -28.70 -30.68 -14.74
CA TRP A 360 -27.83 -31.16 -13.69
C TRP A 360 -28.37 -30.73 -12.33
N SER A 361 -28.28 -31.59 -11.32
CA SER A 361 -28.64 -31.25 -9.93
C SER A 361 -27.67 -31.88 -8.93
N GLN A 362 -27.66 -31.35 -7.71
CA GLN A 362 -26.91 -31.92 -6.58
C GLN A 362 -27.79 -32.94 -5.86
N THR A 363 -27.38 -34.22 -5.83
CA THR A 363 -28.06 -35.25 -5.03
C THR A 363 -27.86 -34.98 -3.53
N GLY A 364 -28.97 -34.97 -2.80
CA GLY A 364 -28.96 -34.71 -1.38
C GLY A 364 -28.62 -33.27 -1.05
N ASP A 365 -29.27 -32.28 -1.69
CA ASP A 365 -29.05 -30.85 -1.43
C ASP A 365 -29.16 -30.49 0.08
N GLY A 366 -29.86 -31.33 0.87
CA GLY A 366 -29.95 -31.30 2.35
C GLY A 366 -28.79 -31.92 3.15
N GLU A 367 -27.91 -32.72 2.55
CA GLU A 367 -26.77 -33.41 3.20
C GLU A 367 -25.50 -32.57 3.18
N VAL A 368 -25.58 -31.31 3.62
CA VAL A 368 -24.38 -30.51 3.85
C VAL A 368 -23.78 -30.84 5.21
N GLN A 369 -22.46 -30.91 5.29
CA GLN A 369 -21.76 -31.00 6.56
C GLN A 369 -21.47 -29.58 7.07
N THR A 370 -22.06 -29.22 8.21
CA THR A 370 -21.82 -27.93 8.85
C THR A 370 -20.58 -27.97 9.73
N TYR A 371 -19.72 -26.98 9.55
CA TYR A 371 -18.49 -26.79 10.32
C TYR A 371 -18.56 -25.44 11.04
N SER A 372 -18.51 -25.46 12.36
CA SER A 372 -18.25 -24.26 13.16
C SER A 372 -16.75 -23.98 13.20
N TYR A 373 -16.34 -22.72 13.43
CA TYR A 373 -14.92 -22.38 13.46
C TYR A 373 -14.19 -23.13 14.59
N ASN A 374 -13.11 -23.84 14.24
CA ASN A 374 -12.42 -24.74 15.19
C ASN A 374 -11.30 -24.08 16.00
N ILE A 375 -10.81 -22.91 15.58
CA ILE A 375 -9.55 -22.33 16.12
C ILE A 375 -9.71 -20.84 16.46
N GLN A 376 -10.23 -20.04 15.55
CA GLN A 376 -10.45 -18.59 15.70
C GLN A 376 -11.71 -18.18 14.93
N PRO A 377 -12.46 -17.17 15.40
CA PRO A 377 -13.64 -16.67 14.69
C PRO A 377 -13.34 -16.36 13.23
N GLY A 378 -14.12 -16.96 12.32
CA GLY A 378 -14.00 -16.78 10.88
C GLY A 378 -12.81 -17.48 10.20
N ARG A 379 -12.08 -18.36 10.90
CA ARG A 379 -11.07 -19.25 10.28
C ARG A 379 -11.57 -20.69 10.28
N PHE A 380 -11.63 -21.30 9.10
CA PHE A 380 -12.06 -22.67 8.86
C PHE A 380 -10.92 -23.49 8.24
N LEU A 381 -10.68 -24.67 8.80
CA LEU A 381 -9.72 -25.63 8.26
C LEU A 381 -10.49 -26.60 7.35
N LEU A 382 -10.30 -26.48 6.03
CA LEU A 382 -11.04 -27.24 5.03
C LEU A 382 -10.41 -28.61 4.77
N ARG A 383 -9.07 -28.68 4.79
CA ARG A 383 -8.33 -29.92 4.54
C ARG A 383 -7.10 -30.02 5.44
N SER A 384 -6.91 -31.17 6.09
CA SER A 384 -5.74 -31.46 6.93
C SER A 384 -5.41 -32.96 6.91
N PRO A 385 -4.17 -33.37 6.61
CA PRO A 385 -3.03 -32.53 6.22
C PRO A 385 -3.23 -31.88 4.83
N ALA A 386 -2.50 -30.79 4.58
CA ALA A 386 -2.49 -30.14 3.27
C ALA A 386 -1.87 -31.09 2.22
N PRO A 387 -2.38 -31.11 0.97
CA PRO A 387 -1.77 -31.89 -0.10
C PRO A 387 -0.37 -31.36 -0.44
N PRO A 388 0.49 -32.18 -1.08
CA PRO A 388 1.79 -31.71 -1.55
C PRO A 388 1.62 -30.65 -2.64
N GLY A 389 2.52 -29.67 -2.65
CA GLY A 389 2.52 -28.58 -3.63
C GLY A 389 2.85 -27.23 -3.00
N GLN A 390 2.86 -26.19 -3.83
CA GLN A 390 3.19 -24.83 -3.37
C GLN A 390 1.94 -24.12 -2.86
N GLN A 391 2.02 -23.58 -1.64
CA GLN A 391 0.93 -22.79 -1.06
C GLN A 391 0.87 -21.39 -1.67
N PHE A 392 -0.35 -20.90 -1.87
CA PHE A 392 -0.63 -19.54 -2.31
C PHE A 392 -1.90 -19.01 -1.64
N VAL A 393 -2.03 -17.69 -1.63
CA VAL A 393 -3.17 -16.99 -1.00
C VAL A 393 -3.99 -16.31 -2.08
N GLN A 394 -5.30 -16.44 -1.97
CA GLN A 394 -6.30 -15.78 -2.79
C GLN A 394 -7.14 -14.88 -1.88
N THR A 395 -7.36 -13.63 -2.27
CA THR A 395 -8.27 -12.71 -1.59
C THR A 395 -9.32 -12.22 -2.58
N PHE A 396 -10.59 -12.47 -2.27
CA PHE A 396 -11.73 -12.15 -3.11
C PHE A 396 -12.41 -10.89 -2.59
N PHE A 397 -12.57 -9.87 -3.43
CA PHE A 397 -13.26 -8.63 -3.13
C PHE A 397 -14.57 -8.60 -3.91
N ILE A 398 -15.69 -8.68 -3.21
CA ILE A 398 -17.03 -8.78 -3.81
C ILE A 398 -17.46 -7.40 -4.31
N ALA A 399 -17.68 -7.29 -5.63
CA ALA A 399 -18.07 -6.05 -6.30
C ALA A 399 -19.58 -5.99 -6.59
N GLN A 400 -20.23 -7.14 -6.78
CA GLN A 400 -21.68 -7.29 -6.95
C GLN A 400 -22.22 -8.39 -6.03
N PRO A 401 -23.52 -8.39 -5.68
CA PRO A 401 -24.12 -9.50 -4.96
C PRO A 401 -23.89 -10.83 -5.67
N LEU A 402 -23.32 -11.79 -4.95
CA LEU A 402 -23.08 -13.16 -5.40
C LEU A 402 -23.90 -14.14 -4.56
N PRO A 403 -24.08 -15.39 -5.02
CA PRO A 403 -24.71 -16.43 -4.23
C PRO A 403 -24.02 -16.63 -2.89
N ASN A 404 -24.66 -17.37 -1.97
CA ASN A 404 -24.05 -17.79 -0.70
C ASN A 404 -22.95 -18.87 -0.86
N LEU A 405 -22.29 -18.93 -2.03
CA LEU A 405 -21.23 -19.85 -2.40
C LEU A 405 -19.88 -19.15 -2.29
N VAL A 406 -18.92 -19.81 -1.65
CA VAL A 406 -17.54 -19.32 -1.55
C VAL A 406 -16.75 -19.81 -2.78
N PHE A 407 -16.21 -18.87 -3.54
CA PHE A 407 -15.39 -19.15 -4.71
C PHE A 407 -13.92 -19.34 -4.33
N MET A 408 -13.25 -20.32 -4.93
CA MET A 408 -11.88 -20.67 -4.56
C MET A 408 -11.16 -21.39 -5.69
N GLY A 409 -9.84 -21.21 -5.78
CA GLY A 409 -8.98 -21.87 -6.77
C GLY A 409 -7.95 -22.83 -6.14
N GLY A 410 -7.42 -23.75 -6.95
CA GLY A 410 -6.49 -24.80 -6.50
C GLY A 410 -7.10 -25.74 -5.47
N ALA A 411 -6.26 -26.35 -4.63
CA ALA A 411 -6.71 -27.19 -3.53
C ALA A 411 -6.82 -26.36 -2.24
N PRO A 412 -8.03 -25.95 -1.82
CA PRO A 412 -8.22 -25.12 -0.63
C PRO A 412 -7.88 -25.89 0.65
N VAL A 413 -7.16 -25.23 1.56
CA VAL A 413 -6.72 -25.79 2.84
C VAL A 413 -7.31 -24.99 4.00
N GLU A 414 -7.29 -23.66 3.90
CA GLU A 414 -7.85 -22.78 4.93
C GLU A 414 -8.73 -21.69 4.30
N LEU A 415 -9.85 -21.41 4.96
CA LEU A 415 -10.77 -20.33 4.60
C LEU A 415 -10.87 -19.31 5.73
N TYR A 416 -10.78 -18.04 5.36
CA TYR A 416 -10.90 -16.89 6.23
C TYR A 416 -12.10 -16.06 5.77
N ILE A 417 -13.24 -16.23 6.43
CA ILE A 417 -14.50 -15.56 6.09
C ILE A 417 -15.25 -15.15 7.36
N ALA A 418 -16.00 -14.05 7.30
CA ALA A 418 -16.68 -13.45 8.45
C ALA A 418 -17.96 -14.20 8.83
N SER A 419 -17.89 -15.53 8.96
CA SER A 419 -19.01 -16.40 9.31
C SER A 419 -18.71 -17.18 10.59
N ASN A 420 -19.76 -17.50 11.35
CA ASN A 420 -19.66 -18.42 12.49
C ASN A 420 -19.57 -19.88 12.03
N GLU A 421 -20.25 -20.20 10.93
CA GLU A 421 -20.36 -21.55 10.40
C GLU A 421 -20.27 -21.53 8.88
N ILE A 422 -19.78 -22.64 8.33
CA ILE A 422 -19.83 -22.92 6.90
C ILE A 422 -20.48 -24.28 6.69
N ALA A 423 -21.12 -24.48 5.56
CA ALA A 423 -21.59 -25.77 5.10
C ALA A 423 -20.71 -26.23 3.94
N ILE A 424 -20.33 -27.51 3.93
CA ILE A 424 -19.60 -28.12 2.80
C ILE A 424 -20.51 -29.18 2.19
N ASP A 425 -20.78 -29.06 0.89
CA ASP A 425 -21.56 -30.04 0.14
C ASP A 425 -20.71 -31.26 -0.27
N ASN A 426 -21.37 -32.31 -0.76
CA ASN A 426 -20.74 -33.54 -1.21
C ASN A 426 -19.73 -33.36 -2.36
N SER A 427 -19.84 -32.25 -3.11
CA SER A 427 -18.88 -31.91 -4.16
C SER A 427 -17.64 -31.18 -3.62
N GLY A 428 -17.65 -30.76 -2.36
CA GLY A 428 -16.64 -29.88 -1.75
C GLY A 428 -16.91 -28.39 -1.99
N GLY A 429 -18.11 -28.01 -2.42
CA GLY A 429 -18.56 -26.62 -2.49
C GLY A 429 -18.83 -26.08 -1.10
N VAL A 430 -18.38 -24.85 -0.82
CA VAL A 430 -18.49 -24.22 0.49
C VAL A 430 -19.59 -23.15 0.46
N ARG A 431 -20.51 -23.23 1.41
CA ARG A 431 -21.68 -22.35 1.55
C ARG A 431 -21.66 -21.59 2.87
N VAL A 432 -22.23 -20.39 2.85
CA VAL A 432 -22.44 -19.53 4.02
C VAL A 432 -23.94 -19.21 4.19
N GLY A 433 -24.35 -18.63 5.31
CA GLY A 433 -25.77 -18.41 5.59
C GLY A 433 -26.46 -17.30 4.81
N GLU A 434 -25.70 -16.45 4.12
CA GLU A 434 -26.26 -15.33 3.36
C GLU A 434 -25.52 -15.16 2.03
N ALA A 435 -26.20 -14.58 1.04
CA ALA A 435 -25.58 -14.15 -0.20
C ALA A 435 -24.38 -13.22 0.08
N LEU A 436 -23.28 -13.40 -0.66
CA LEU A 436 -22.09 -12.56 -0.53
C LEU A 436 -22.40 -11.17 -1.09
N LYS A 437 -22.27 -10.12 -0.28
CA LYS A 437 -22.66 -8.74 -0.65
C LYS A 437 -21.48 -7.79 -0.58
N PRO A 438 -21.35 -6.81 -1.49
CA PRO A 438 -20.37 -5.73 -1.34
C PRO A 438 -20.61 -4.94 -0.03
N PRO A 439 -19.56 -4.46 0.66
CA PRO A 439 -18.14 -4.55 0.35
C PRO A 439 -17.42 -5.76 1.00
N MET A 440 -18.02 -6.95 1.00
CA MET A 440 -17.42 -8.16 1.60
C MET A 440 -16.13 -8.58 0.90
N TYR A 441 -15.20 -9.14 1.68
CA TYR A 441 -14.05 -9.87 1.18
C TYR A 441 -13.72 -11.05 2.11
N TYR A 442 -13.08 -12.06 1.53
CA TYR A 442 -12.60 -13.24 2.24
C TYR A 442 -11.29 -13.71 1.60
N SER A 443 -10.53 -14.53 2.35
CA SER A 443 -9.28 -15.09 1.86
C SER A 443 -9.25 -16.60 1.95
N VAL A 444 -8.59 -17.24 0.99
CA VAL A 444 -8.41 -18.68 0.93
C VAL A 444 -6.92 -18.98 0.79
N VAL A 445 -6.43 -19.90 1.62
CA VAL A 445 -5.10 -20.49 1.48
C VAL A 445 -5.28 -21.81 0.74
N SER A 446 -4.61 -21.93 -0.39
CA SER A 446 -4.73 -23.09 -1.27
C SER A 446 -3.36 -23.61 -1.67
N VAL A 447 -3.31 -24.85 -2.12
CA VAL A 447 -2.11 -25.50 -2.65
C VAL A 447 -2.27 -25.63 -4.16
N SER A 448 -1.24 -25.26 -4.91
CA SER A 448 -1.12 -25.55 -6.33
C SER A 448 -0.80 -27.04 -6.49
N GLN A 449 -1.67 -27.75 -7.20
CA GLN A 449 -1.51 -29.18 -7.47
C GLN A 449 -1.08 -29.38 -8.92
N ASP A 450 -0.03 -30.19 -9.09
CA ASP A 450 0.40 -30.65 -10.40
C ASP A 450 -0.23 -32.02 -10.69
N PHE A 451 -0.75 -32.17 -11.91
CA PHE A 451 -1.37 -33.40 -12.39
C PHE A 451 -0.58 -33.95 -13.58
N PRO A 452 0.59 -34.59 -13.36
CA PRO A 452 1.41 -35.08 -14.45
C PRO A 452 0.68 -36.18 -15.24
N PRO A 453 0.64 -36.13 -16.58
CA PRO A 453 -0.07 -37.10 -17.41
C PRO A 453 0.32 -38.56 -17.11
N GLU A 454 1.58 -38.82 -16.79
CA GLU A 454 2.08 -40.16 -16.44
C GLU A 454 1.39 -40.73 -15.21
N ALA A 455 1.22 -39.93 -14.14
CA ALA A 455 0.52 -40.35 -12.94
C ALA A 455 -0.96 -40.69 -13.25
N LEU A 456 -1.61 -39.85 -14.06
CA LEU A 456 -3.01 -40.04 -14.46
C LEU A 456 -3.22 -41.30 -15.30
N ARG A 457 -2.28 -41.63 -16.19
CA ARG A 457 -2.30 -42.88 -16.97
C ARG A 457 -2.16 -44.12 -16.09
N THR A 458 -1.39 -44.03 -15.01
CA THR A 458 -1.15 -45.15 -14.07
C THR A 458 -2.17 -45.27 -12.94
N ALA A 459 -3.09 -44.30 -12.79
CA ALA A 459 -4.06 -44.27 -11.69
C ALA A 459 -5.04 -45.47 -11.66
N GLY A 460 -5.25 -46.12 -12.81
CA GLY A 460 -6.12 -47.29 -12.95
C GLY A 460 -7.61 -46.98 -12.81
N THR A 461 -8.42 -48.02 -12.60
CA THR A 461 -9.90 -47.95 -12.55
C THR A 461 -10.49 -48.52 -11.26
N ASN A 462 -9.67 -48.68 -10.21
CA ASN A 462 -10.14 -49.15 -8.91
C ASN A 462 -10.83 -48.01 -8.14
N TYR A 463 -12.05 -47.68 -8.58
CA TYR A 463 -12.86 -46.62 -7.98
C TYR A 463 -13.55 -47.11 -6.71
N GLN A 464 -13.65 -46.24 -5.71
CA GLN A 464 -14.36 -46.53 -4.47
C GLN A 464 -15.88 -46.54 -4.71
N LEU A 465 -16.63 -47.43 -4.04
CA LEU A 465 -18.08 -47.56 -4.20
C LEU A 465 -18.86 -46.24 -4.00
N PRO A 466 -18.56 -45.38 -3.01
CA PRO A 466 -19.25 -44.09 -2.87
C PRO A 466 -19.06 -43.18 -4.08
N ILE A 467 -17.90 -43.25 -4.75
CA ILE A 467 -17.61 -42.48 -5.96
C ILE A 467 -18.40 -43.04 -7.14
N THR A 468 -18.37 -44.35 -7.37
CA THR A 468 -19.09 -44.96 -8.51
C THR A 468 -20.60 -44.81 -8.38
N ASN A 469 -21.16 -45.01 -7.19
CA ASN A 469 -22.61 -44.95 -6.96
C ASN A 469 -23.20 -43.57 -7.30
N ARG A 470 -22.42 -42.50 -7.09
CA ARG A 470 -22.86 -41.11 -7.30
C ARG A 470 -22.45 -40.58 -8.67
N TYR A 471 -21.21 -40.81 -9.08
CA TYR A 471 -20.61 -40.13 -10.23
C TYR A 471 -20.54 -40.99 -11.51
N LEU A 472 -21.18 -42.16 -11.53
CA LEU A 472 -21.48 -42.92 -12.76
C LEU A 472 -22.98 -42.91 -13.12
N GLN A 473 -23.81 -42.22 -12.34
CA GLN A 473 -25.25 -42.14 -12.62
C GLN A 473 -25.48 -41.54 -14.01
N LEU A 474 -26.32 -42.21 -14.80
CA LEU A 474 -26.87 -41.73 -16.06
C LEU A 474 -28.34 -42.17 -16.16
N PRO A 475 -29.21 -41.35 -16.76
CA PRO A 475 -30.59 -41.70 -17.04
C PRO A 475 -30.71 -42.60 -18.28
N ASP A 476 -31.86 -43.26 -18.44
CA ASP A 476 -32.17 -44.07 -19.63
C ASP A 476 -32.37 -43.22 -20.90
N THR A 477 -32.47 -41.90 -20.76
CA THR A 477 -32.57 -40.93 -21.86
C THR A 477 -31.27 -40.81 -22.66
N VAL A 478 -30.12 -41.21 -22.11
CA VAL A 478 -28.83 -41.22 -22.83
C VAL A 478 -28.88 -42.21 -23.98
N THR A 479 -28.89 -41.68 -25.20
CA THR A 479 -29.14 -42.44 -26.43
C THR A 479 -28.03 -43.43 -26.76
N GLN A 480 -28.40 -44.49 -27.49
CA GLN A 480 -27.44 -45.48 -27.99
C GLN A 480 -26.38 -44.84 -28.90
N ARG A 481 -26.77 -43.89 -29.77
CA ARG A 481 -25.82 -43.20 -30.65
C ARG A 481 -24.76 -42.38 -29.90
N THR A 482 -25.10 -41.80 -28.74
CA THR A 482 -24.12 -41.15 -27.85
C THR A 482 -23.11 -42.16 -27.31
N ARG A 483 -23.58 -43.34 -26.89
CA ARG A 483 -22.72 -44.44 -26.39
C ARG A 483 -21.82 -45.00 -27.49
N ASP A 484 -22.38 -45.21 -28.68
CA ASP A 484 -21.66 -45.75 -29.84
C ASP A 484 -20.55 -44.79 -30.29
N LEU A 485 -20.85 -43.49 -30.42
CA LEU A 485 -19.84 -42.46 -30.71
C LEU A 485 -18.72 -42.46 -29.67
N THR A 486 -19.08 -42.56 -28.39
CA THR A 486 -18.11 -42.60 -27.30
C THR A 486 -17.18 -43.81 -27.40
N LEU A 487 -17.73 -45.00 -27.66
CA LEU A 487 -16.97 -46.24 -27.84
C LEU A 487 -16.10 -46.22 -29.10
N GLU A 488 -16.59 -45.61 -30.19
CA GLU A 488 -15.86 -45.45 -31.44
C GLU A 488 -14.62 -44.58 -31.24
N LEU A 489 -14.78 -43.37 -30.69
CA LEU A 489 -13.69 -42.43 -30.45
C LEU A 489 -12.63 -43.01 -29.52
N THR A 490 -13.04 -43.80 -28.53
CA THR A 490 -12.14 -44.31 -27.48
C THR A 490 -11.64 -45.74 -27.70
N ARG A 491 -11.96 -46.37 -28.85
CA ARG A 491 -11.65 -47.79 -29.13
C ARG A 491 -10.19 -48.17 -28.92
N ASN A 492 -9.26 -47.28 -29.28
CA ASN A 492 -7.82 -47.51 -29.22
C ASN A 492 -7.15 -46.94 -27.95
N ALA A 493 -7.93 -46.30 -27.06
CA ALA A 493 -7.40 -45.67 -25.86
C ALA A 493 -7.28 -46.68 -24.71
N LEU A 494 -6.07 -46.85 -24.19
CA LEU A 494 -5.76 -47.87 -23.18
C LEU A 494 -6.11 -47.42 -21.76
N THR A 495 -5.95 -46.14 -21.44
CA THR A 495 -6.12 -45.62 -20.07
C THR A 495 -7.33 -44.68 -19.96
N PRO A 496 -7.93 -44.53 -18.76
CA PRO A 496 -8.98 -43.53 -18.54
C PRO A 496 -8.53 -42.12 -18.91
N TYR A 497 -7.27 -41.76 -18.64
CA TYR A 497 -6.73 -40.46 -19.00
C TYR A 497 -6.72 -40.25 -20.51
N ASP A 498 -6.24 -41.21 -21.30
CA ASP A 498 -6.20 -41.08 -22.75
C ASP A 498 -7.63 -40.97 -23.34
N LYS A 499 -8.61 -41.67 -22.75
CA LYS A 499 -10.04 -41.54 -23.10
C LYS A 499 -10.57 -40.12 -22.83
N VAL A 500 -10.24 -39.55 -21.66
CA VAL A 500 -10.62 -38.16 -21.32
C VAL A 500 -10.05 -37.17 -22.31
N ILE A 501 -8.77 -37.30 -22.66
CA ILE A 501 -8.10 -36.39 -23.61
C ILE A 501 -8.74 -36.48 -24.99
N ILE A 502 -8.95 -37.69 -25.52
CA ILE A 502 -9.58 -37.88 -26.84
C ILE A 502 -10.98 -37.27 -26.88
N LEU A 503 -11.82 -37.54 -25.87
CA LEU A 503 -13.18 -37.02 -25.84
C LEU A 503 -13.20 -35.50 -25.66
N ARG A 504 -12.37 -34.96 -24.77
CA ARG A 504 -12.22 -33.51 -24.56
C ARG A 504 -11.82 -32.81 -25.86
N ASP A 505 -10.82 -33.34 -26.55
CA ASP A 505 -10.28 -32.73 -27.78
C ASP A 505 -11.25 -32.89 -28.94
N TYR A 506 -11.91 -34.05 -29.08
CA TYR A 506 -12.98 -34.23 -30.06
C TYR A 506 -14.08 -33.19 -29.89
N LEU A 507 -14.59 -32.98 -28.67
CA LEU A 507 -15.63 -31.98 -28.40
C LEU A 507 -15.13 -30.57 -28.72
N ARG A 508 -13.92 -30.23 -28.26
CA ARG A 508 -13.30 -28.91 -28.45
C ARG A 508 -13.05 -28.59 -29.92
N ASP A 509 -12.60 -29.56 -30.71
CA ASP A 509 -12.11 -29.32 -32.06
C ASP A 509 -13.21 -29.51 -33.13
N THR A 510 -14.29 -30.23 -32.81
CA THR A 510 -15.35 -30.56 -33.77
C THR A 510 -16.48 -29.53 -33.80
N TYR A 511 -16.87 -28.98 -32.66
CA TYR A 511 -18.09 -28.16 -32.54
C TYR A 511 -17.72 -26.68 -32.29
N PRO A 512 -18.38 -25.71 -32.95
CA PRO A 512 -18.21 -24.28 -32.66
C PRO A 512 -18.95 -23.83 -31.40
N TYR A 513 -18.39 -22.83 -30.71
CA TYR A 513 -19.05 -22.18 -29.59
C TYR A 513 -20.11 -21.18 -30.09
N ASN A 514 -21.33 -21.27 -29.58
CA ASN A 514 -22.41 -20.32 -29.85
C ASN A 514 -23.02 -19.84 -28.52
N TYR A 515 -23.05 -18.53 -28.28
CA TYR A 515 -23.63 -17.92 -27.07
C TYR A 515 -25.16 -18.06 -26.98
N PHE A 516 -25.82 -18.29 -28.11
CA PHE A 516 -27.28 -18.42 -28.25
C PHE A 516 -27.60 -19.71 -29.01
N PRO A 517 -27.31 -20.89 -28.45
CA PRO A 517 -27.61 -22.14 -29.12
C PRO A 517 -29.13 -22.35 -29.22
N PRO A 518 -29.59 -23.18 -30.17
CA PRO A 518 -31.00 -23.55 -30.26
C PRO A 518 -31.55 -24.08 -28.92
N PRO A 519 -32.81 -23.79 -28.57
CA PRO A 519 -33.41 -24.37 -27.38
C PRO A 519 -33.53 -25.89 -27.52
N GLN A 520 -33.42 -26.60 -26.39
CA GLN A 520 -33.65 -28.04 -26.36
C GLN A 520 -35.07 -28.37 -26.84
N GLN A 521 -35.18 -29.34 -27.75
CA GLN A 521 -36.45 -29.88 -28.21
C GLN A 521 -37.12 -30.68 -27.09
N PRO A 522 -38.46 -30.63 -26.96
CA PRO A 522 -39.16 -31.42 -25.95
C PRO A 522 -38.91 -32.92 -26.12
N GLY A 523 -38.58 -33.61 -25.02
CA GLY A 523 -38.40 -35.06 -25.00
C GLY A 523 -37.10 -35.58 -25.60
N THR A 524 -36.15 -34.72 -25.96
CA THR A 524 -34.80 -35.12 -26.38
C THR A 524 -33.82 -35.07 -25.21
N ASP A 525 -32.76 -35.86 -25.28
CA ASP A 525 -31.60 -35.71 -24.37
C ASP A 525 -30.74 -34.53 -24.84
N SER A 526 -30.32 -33.66 -23.91
CA SER A 526 -29.56 -32.44 -24.23
C SER A 526 -28.19 -32.73 -24.82
N VAL A 527 -27.51 -33.78 -24.34
CA VAL A 527 -26.19 -34.17 -24.87
C VAL A 527 -26.34 -34.74 -26.27
N ASP A 528 -27.35 -35.56 -26.49
CA ASP A 528 -27.67 -36.09 -27.81
C ASP A 528 -28.03 -34.99 -28.84
N GLN A 529 -28.86 -34.03 -28.43
CA GLN A 529 -29.21 -32.90 -29.30
C GLN A 529 -27.97 -32.07 -29.65
N PHE A 530 -27.13 -31.74 -28.66
CA PHE A 530 -25.88 -31.02 -28.89
C PHE A 530 -24.95 -31.76 -29.87
N LEU A 531 -24.70 -33.06 -29.65
CA LEU A 531 -23.73 -33.83 -30.44
C LEU A 531 -24.15 -34.07 -31.89
N PHE A 532 -25.46 -34.23 -32.14
CA PHE A 532 -25.96 -34.75 -33.42
C PHE A 532 -26.89 -33.80 -34.17
N VAL A 533 -27.58 -32.89 -33.48
CA VAL A 533 -28.59 -32.00 -34.07
C VAL A 533 -28.04 -30.58 -34.16
N ASP A 534 -27.78 -29.95 -33.03
CA ASP A 534 -27.37 -28.53 -32.97
C ASP A 534 -25.92 -28.38 -33.43
N LYS A 535 -25.03 -29.28 -32.96
CA LYS A 535 -23.59 -29.27 -33.25
C LYS A 535 -22.89 -27.95 -32.90
N GLU A 536 -23.48 -27.17 -32.02
CA GLU A 536 -22.95 -25.93 -31.47
C GLU A 536 -23.57 -25.69 -30.08
N GLY A 537 -22.89 -24.94 -29.20
CA GLY A 537 -23.33 -24.83 -27.82
C GLY A 537 -22.55 -23.81 -26.99
N VAL A 538 -22.95 -23.69 -25.72
CA VAL A 538 -22.22 -22.99 -24.65
C VAL A 538 -21.50 -24.00 -23.75
N CYS A 539 -20.64 -23.53 -22.85
CA CYS A 539 -19.74 -24.40 -22.07
C CYS A 539 -20.49 -25.51 -21.31
N GLU A 540 -21.71 -25.25 -20.86
CA GLU A 540 -22.56 -26.21 -20.18
C GLU A 540 -22.87 -27.44 -21.05
N GLN A 541 -23.16 -27.30 -22.36
CA GLN A 541 -23.40 -28.46 -23.23
C GLN A 541 -22.11 -29.24 -23.51
N TYR A 542 -20.97 -28.56 -23.74
CA TYR A 542 -19.68 -29.22 -23.97
C TYR A 542 -19.27 -30.06 -22.75
N VAL A 543 -19.39 -29.48 -21.56
CA VAL A 543 -19.04 -30.15 -20.30
C VAL A 543 -20.01 -31.28 -20.00
N SER A 544 -21.30 -31.07 -20.23
CA SER A 544 -22.31 -32.12 -20.08
C SER A 544 -22.02 -33.30 -20.99
N ALA A 545 -21.69 -33.05 -22.26
CA ALA A 545 -21.33 -34.10 -23.21
C ALA A 545 -20.10 -34.87 -22.75
N LEU A 546 -19.03 -34.18 -22.33
CA LEU A 546 -17.83 -34.83 -21.83
C LEU A 546 -18.14 -35.71 -20.61
N VAL A 547 -18.87 -35.19 -19.62
CA VAL A 547 -19.21 -35.95 -18.41
C VAL A 547 -20.09 -37.16 -18.74
N VAL A 548 -21.13 -37.00 -19.57
CA VAL A 548 -22.04 -38.10 -19.95
C VAL A 548 -21.30 -39.19 -20.73
N MET A 549 -20.46 -38.81 -21.70
CA MET A 549 -19.65 -39.75 -22.46
C MET A 549 -18.69 -40.51 -21.53
N LEU A 550 -18.00 -39.82 -20.60
CA LEU A 550 -17.10 -40.47 -19.63
C LEU A 550 -17.83 -41.43 -18.69
N ARG A 551 -18.98 -41.03 -18.14
CA ARG A 551 -19.81 -41.88 -17.29
C ARG A 551 -20.29 -43.13 -18.03
N SER A 552 -20.60 -43.01 -19.32
CA SER A 552 -21.00 -44.16 -20.16
C SER A 552 -19.88 -45.20 -20.34
N LEU A 553 -18.62 -44.79 -20.15
CA LEU A 553 -17.44 -45.66 -20.16
C LEU A 553 -17.06 -46.19 -18.76
N GLY A 554 -17.86 -45.89 -17.73
CA GLY A 554 -17.54 -46.25 -16.35
C GLY A 554 -16.44 -45.38 -15.72
N ILE A 555 -16.19 -44.18 -16.23
CA ILE A 555 -15.22 -43.22 -15.68
C ILE A 555 -15.98 -42.17 -14.84
N PRO A 556 -15.78 -42.11 -13.50
CA PRO A 556 -16.50 -41.17 -12.65
C PRO A 556 -16.12 -39.72 -12.96
N ALA A 557 -17.13 -38.92 -13.29
CA ALA A 557 -16.96 -37.52 -13.68
C ALA A 557 -18.12 -36.67 -13.17
N ARG A 558 -17.89 -35.37 -12.99
CA ARG A 558 -18.90 -34.40 -12.52
C ARG A 558 -18.79 -33.07 -13.25
N LEU A 559 -19.91 -32.38 -13.38
CA LEU A 559 -19.95 -31.00 -13.87
C LEU A 559 -19.64 -30.05 -12.70
N VAL A 560 -18.81 -29.06 -12.93
CA VAL A 560 -18.46 -28.03 -11.94
C VAL A 560 -18.75 -26.66 -12.51
N ALA A 561 -19.31 -25.79 -11.68
CA ALA A 561 -19.55 -24.39 -12.00
C ALA A 561 -18.60 -23.48 -11.20
N GLY A 562 -18.33 -22.32 -11.77
CA GLY A 562 -17.57 -21.27 -11.14
C GLY A 562 -17.33 -20.12 -12.11
N TYR A 563 -16.21 -19.45 -11.93
CA TYR A 563 -15.70 -18.47 -12.89
C TYR A 563 -14.38 -18.95 -13.48
N GLY A 564 -14.13 -18.61 -14.74
CA GLY A 564 -12.79 -18.60 -15.29
C GLY A 564 -11.86 -17.65 -14.53
N THR A 565 -10.59 -17.61 -14.91
CA THR A 565 -9.59 -16.79 -14.22
C THR A 565 -9.92 -15.29 -14.23
N GLY A 566 -10.63 -14.80 -15.24
CA GLY A 566 -10.84 -13.37 -15.50
C GLY A 566 -9.58 -12.68 -16.03
N ASP A 567 -9.70 -11.39 -16.32
CA ASP A 567 -8.61 -10.61 -16.91
C ASP A 567 -7.61 -10.17 -15.84
N TYR A 568 -6.35 -10.54 -16.00
CA TYR A 568 -5.29 -10.09 -15.09
C TYR A 568 -4.87 -8.66 -15.42
N ASN A 569 -5.11 -7.75 -14.47
CA ASN A 569 -4.66 -6.36 -14.57
C ASN A 569 -3.26 -6.22 -13.92
N PRO A 570 -2.19 -6.02 -14.72
CA PRO A 570 -0.82 -5.96 -14.20
C PRO A 570 -0.55 -4.70 -13.36
N VAL A 571 -1.36 -3.65 -13.50
CA VAL A 571 -1.22 -2.39 -12.74
C VAL A 571 -1.74 -2.55 -11.32
N THR A 572 -2.92 -3.16 -11.17
CA THR A 572 -3.56 -3.36 -9.86
C THR A 572 -3.14 -4.67 -9.18
N ASN A 573 -2.54 -5.61 -9.92
CA ASN A 573 -2.22 -6.97 -9.49
C ASN A 573 -3.46 -7.73 -9.00
N LEU A 574 -4.56 -7.59 -9.75
CA LEU A 574 -5.85 -8.23 -9.51
C LEU A 574 -6.31 -8.92 -10.79
N TYR A 575 -7.02 -10.03 -10.63
CA TYR A 575 -7.89 -10.58 -11.66
C TYR A 575 -9.25 -9.89 -11.57
N GLU A 576 -9.69 -9.30 -12.67
CA GLU A 576 -11.01 -8.70 -12.83
C GLU A 576 -11.95 -9.78 -13.34
N VAL A 577 -12.84 -10.27 -12.47
CA VAL A 577 -13.76 -11.36 -12.80
C VAL A 577 -15.14 -10.79 -13.07
N ARG A 578 -15.64 -11.02 -14.28
CA ARG A 578 -16.86 -10.47 -14.84
C ARG A 578 -17.96 -11.52 -14.90
N ALA A 579 -19.20 -11.09 -15.16
CA ALA A 579 -20.33 -12.03 -15.25
C ALA A 579 -20.15 -13.00 -16.43
N ASN A 580 -19.64 -12.53 -17.58
CA ASN A 580 -19.27 -13.36 -18.73
C ASN A 580 -18.06 -14.30 -18.52
N ASP A 581 -17.35 -14.19 -17.41
CA ASP A 581 -16.38 -15.20 -16.99
C ASP A 581 -17.03 -16.43 -16.32
N ALA A 582 -18.35 -16.41 -16.08
CA ALA A 582 -19.07 -17.56 -15.54
C ALA A 582 -18.90 -18.77 -16.46
N HIS A 583 -18.42 -19.88 -15.91
CA HIS A 583 -17.93 -21.00 -16.70
C HIS A 583 -18.16 -22.34 -16.00
N ALA A 584 -18.34 -23.37 -16.82
CA ALA A 584 -18.43 -24.75 -16.39
C ALA A 584 -17.25 -25.56 -16.91
N TRP A 585 -16.82 -26.58 -16.15
CA TRP A 585 -15.82 -27.56 -16.58
C TRP A 585 -16.12 -28.93 -15.97
N ALA A 586 -15.47 -29.97 -16.49
CA ALA A 586 -15.57 -31.32 -15.95
C ALA A 586 -14.49 -31.54 -14.89
N GLU A 587 -14.83 -32.22 -13.81
CA GLU A 587 -13.82 -32.85 -12.94
C GLU A 587 -13.94 -34.37 -13.08
N VAL A 588 -12.83 -35.05 -13.30
CA VAL A 588 -12.74 -36.50 -13.47
C VAL A 588 -11.97 -37.10 -12.32
N TYR A 589 -12.49 -38.19 -11.74
CA TYR A 589 -11.88 -38.83 -10.58
C TYR A 589 -10.85 -39.87 -11.02
N PHE A 590 -9.61 -39.72 -10.56
CA PHE A 590 -8.53 -40.67 -10.75
C PHE A 590 -8.11 -41.27 -9.39
N PRO A 591 -8.04 -42.61 -9.22
CA PRO A 591 -7.63 -43.20 -7.95
C PRO A 591 -6.24 -42.67 -7.51
N ASN A 592 -6.07 -42.41 -6.21
CA ASN A 592 -4.86 -41.82 -5.60
C ASN A 592 -4.52 -40.38 -6.00
N VAL A 593 -5.17 -39.80 -7.01
CA VAL A 593 -4.99 -38.40 -7.45
C VAL A 593 -6.21 -37.53 -7.12
N GLU A 594 -7.39 -38.15 -6.98
CA GLU A 594 -8.70 -37.52 -6.73
C GLU A 594 -9.26 -36.78 -7.95
N TRP A 595 -9.96 -35.66 -7.75
CA TRP A 595 -10.65 -34.90 -8.78
C TRP A 595 -9.66 -34.04 -9.58
N VAL A 596 -9.62 -34.25 -10.90
CA VAL A 596 -8.75 -33.54 -11.83
C VAL A 596 -9.61 -32.80 -12.84
N PRO A 597 -9.40 -31.49 -13.07
CA PRO A 597 -10.27 -30.72 -13.94
C PRO A 597 -9.88 -30.81 -15.42
N PHE A 598 -10.88 -30.83 -16.29
CA PHE A 598 -10.77 -30.85 -17.75
C PHE A 598 -11.84 -29.94 -18.36
N ASP A 599 -11.46 -29.16 -19.36
CA ASP A 599 -12.35 -28.22 -20.04
C ASP A 599 -12.49 -28.63 -21.51
N PRO A 600 -13.67 -29.02 -22.01
CA PRO A 600 -13.90 -29.32 -23.42
C PRO A 600 -14.27 -28.10 -24.27
N THR A 601 -14.33 -26.89 -23.69
CA THR A 601 -14.90 -25.71 -24.37
C THR A 601 -13.92 -25.10 -25.39
N PRO A 602 -14.33 -24.88 -26.66
CA PRO A 602 -13.50 -24.23 -27.67
C PRO A 602 -13.29 -22.74 -27.42
N GLY A 603 -12.15 -22.21 -27.86
CA GLY A 603 -11.84 -20.78 -27.82
C GLY A 603 -11.70 -20.17 -26.41
N TRP A 604 -11.90 -20.97 -25.37
CA TRP A 604 -11.71 -20.54 -23.99
C TRP A 604 -10.22 -20.57 -23.63
N ASN A 605 -9.63 -19.38 -23.40
CA ASN A 605 -8.20 -19.22 -23.11
C ASN A 605 -7.81 -19.59 -21.66
N GLY A 606 -8.73 -20.19 -20.91
CA GLY A 606 -8.53 -20.64 -19.54
C GLY A 606 -7.93 -22.04 -19.45
N ASP A 607 -7.14 -22.28 -18.39
CA ASP A 607 -6.75 -23.61 -17.95
C ASP A 607 -7.36 -23.81 -16.56
N PRO A 608 -8.20 -24.83 -16.34
CA PRO A 608 -8.80 -25.04 -15.02
C PRO A 608 -7.76 -25.46 -13.97
N ARG A 609 -6.55 -25.86 -14.39
CA ARG A 609 -5.42 -26.12 -13.49
C ARG A 609 -4.83 -24.82 -12.97
N THR A 610 -4.39 -24.85 -11.71
CA THR A 610 -3.68 -23.73 -11.10
C THR A 610 -2.35 -23.49 -11.82
N GLY A 611 -2.10 -22.25 -12.24
CA GLY A 611 -0.81 -21.88 -12.84
C GLY A 611 0.32 -21.83 -11.81
N PRO A 612 1.56 -21.62 -12.26
CA PRO A 612 2.70 -21.51 -11.37
C PRO A 612 2.49 -20.38 -10.38
N VAL A 613 2.84 -20.62 -9.12
CA VAL A 613 2.78 -19.59 -8.08
C VAL A 613 3.89 -18.58 -8.36
N LYS A 614 3.50 -17.35 -8.71
CA LYS A 614 4.45 -16.27 -8.96
C LYS A 614 5.18 -15.95 -7.66
N THR A 615 6.46 -16.30 -7.63
CA THR A 615 7.39 -15.99 -6.54
C THR A 615 8.44 -15.01 -7.04
N TRP A 616 8.88 -14.12 -6.16
CA TRP A 616 9.95 -13.18 -6.48
C TRP A 616 11.31 -13.91 -6.51
N ILE A 617 12.24 -13.46 -7.36
CA ILE A 617 13.53 -14.13 -7.65
C ILE A 617 14.44 -14.32 -6.41
N PHE A 618 14.16 -13.64 -5.30
CA PHE A 618 14.86 -13.84 -4.03
C PHE A 618 13.97 -14.39 -2.89
N SER A 619 12.81 -14.95 -3.20
CA SER A 619 11.95 -15.65 -2.22
C SER A 619 12.71 -16.78 -1.50
N GLY A 620 13.64 -17.44 -2.18
CA GLY A 620 14.52 -18.49 -1.63
C GLY A 620 15.57 -18.01 -0.63
N LEU A 621 15.83 -16.69 -0.49
CA LEU A 621 16.73 -16.19 0.57
C LEU A 621 16.15 -16.38 1.98
N GLY A 622 14.83 -16.61 2.08
CA GLY A 622 14.12 -16.88 3.33
C GLY A 622 13.61 -18.31 3.52
N GLU A 623 13.73 -19.20 2.52
CA GLU A 623 13.19 -20.57 2.58
C GLU A 623 13.92 -21.47 3.60
N ASN A 624 15.18 -21.16 3.90
CA ASN A 624 15.95 -21.84 4.96
C ASN A 624 15.78 -21.22 6.36
N LEU A 625 14.97 -20.15 6.49
CA LEU A 625 14.56 -19.63 7.79
C LEU A 625 13.30 -20.37 8.24
N ASN A 626 13.53 -21.45 8.98
CA ASN A 626 12.49 -22.20 9.68
C ASN A 626 11.89 -21.30 10.78
N LEU A 627 10.96 -20.40 10.41
CA LEU A 627 10.27 -19.57 11.38
C LEU A 627 9.38 -20.48 12.23
N PRO A 628 9.57 -20.54 13.55
CA PRO A 628 8.75 -21.38 14.41
C PRO A 628 7.28 -21.01 14.24
N ARG A 629 6.40 -22.02 14.20
CA ARG A 629 4.93 -21.84 14.26
C ARG A 629 4.58 -21.24 15.62
N LEU A 630 4.70 -19.93 15.73
CA LEU A 630 4.40 -19.22 16.97
C LEU A 630 2.89 -18.92 16.98
N PRO A 631 2.13 -19.41 17.97
CA PRO A 631 0.76 -18.95 18.17
C PRO A 631 0.74 -17.43 18.33
N ILE A 632 -0.32 -16.74 17.92
CA ILE A 632 -0.39 -15.26 17.91
C ILE A 632 -0.06 -14.67 19.30
N GLY A 633 -0.40 -15.39 20.38
CA GLY A 633 0.03 -15.08 21.75
C GLY A 633 1.54 -15.19 21.99
N ALA A 634 2.21 -16.18 21.40
CA ALA A 634 3.66 -16.34 21.44
C ALA A 634 4.39 -15.39 20.47
N ILE A 635 3.80 -14.90 19.38
CA ILE A 635 4.41 -13.82 18.57
C ILE A 635 4.40 -12.51 19.36
N ALA A 636 3.34 -12.26 20.13
CA ALA A 636 3.29 -11.14 21.06
C ALA A 636 4.28 -11.31 22.23
N GLU A 637 4.39 -12.50 22.82
CA GLU A 637 5.33 -12.78 23.92
C GLU A 637 6.78 -12.91 23.46
N THR A 638 7.06 -13.49 22.29
CA THR A 638 8.41 -13.60 21.71
C THR A 638 8.83 -12.26 21.11
N GLY A 639 7.90 -11.50 20.52
CA GLY A 639 8.11 -10.11 20.15
C GLY A 639 8.44 -9.26 21.38
N ALA A 640 7.73 -9.46 22.49
CA ALA A 640 8.01 -8.82 23.78
C ALA A 640 9.30 -9.34 24.45
N ALA A 641 9.67 -10.60 24.28
CA ALA A 641 10.89 -11.19 24.84
C ALA A 641 12.13 -10.82 24.02
N ILE A 642 12.04 -10.78 22.68
CA ILE A 642 13.07 -10.23 21.80
C ILE A 642 13.20 -8.73 22.05
N PHE A 643 12.10 -7.99 22.20
CA PHE A 643 12.17 -6.60 22.66
C PHE A 643 12.74 -6.50 24.08
N ALA A 644 12.42 -7.37 25.03
CA ALA A 644 12.94 -7.29 26.40
C ALA A 644 14.42 -7.69 26.49
N VAL A 645 14.88 -8.61 25.65
CA VAL A 645 16.27 -9.09 25.61
C VAL A 645 17.16 -8.21 24.72
N ALA A 646 16.62 -7.58 23.67
CA ALA A 646 17.34 -6.62 22.82
C ALA A 646 17.23 -5.18 23.34
N ALA A 647 16.10 -4.78 23.93
CA ALA A 647 15.97 -3.46 24.55
C ALA A 647 16.75 -3.36 25.84
N LYS A 648 17.00 -4.43 26.61
CA LYS A 648 17.88 -4.32 27.79
C LYS A 648 19.30 -3.86 27.43
N PRO A 649 20.05 -4.48 26.50
CA PRO A 649 21.34 -3.96 26.07
C PRO A 649 21.21 -2.63 25.33
N LEU A 650 20.14 -2.35 24.57
CA LEU A 650 19.96 -1.04 23.90
C LEU A 650 19.57 0.10 24.86
N ILE A 651 18.84 -0.19 25.93
CA ILE A 651 18.53 0.74 27.01
C ILE A 651 19.77 0.90 27.87
N VAL A 652 20.51 -0.16 28.17
CA VAL A 652 21.78 -0.05 28.90
C VAL A 652 22.79 0.75 28.08
N VAL A 653 22.99 0.43 26.80
CA VAL A 653 23.86 1.18 25.87
C VAL A 653 23.35 2.59 25.65
N GLY A 654 22.03 2.79 25.51
CA GLY A 654 21.41 4.12 25.36
C GLY A 654 21.46 4.95 26.64
N THR A 655 21.41 4.32 27.81
CA THR A 655 21.56 4.95 29.12
C THR A 655 23.02 5.25 29.38
N PHE A 656 23.96 4.37 29.02
CA PHE A 656 25.39 4.66 29.08
C PHE A 656 25.80 5.71 28.04
N ALA A 657 25.22 5.72 26.83
CA ALA A 657 25.43 6.75 25.82
C ALA A 657 24.78 8.08 26.25
N GLY A 658 23.62 8.02 26.89
CA GLY A 658 22.94 9.18 27.47
C GLY A 658 23.71 9.75 28.66
N LEU A 659 24.20 8.90 29.57
CA LEU A 659 25.06 9.26 30.69
C LEU A 659 26.43 9.73 30.21
N ALA A 660 26.98 9.15 29.14
CA ALA A 660 28.21 9.62 28.50
C ALA A 660 27.98 10.94 27.77
N ALA A 661 26.82 11.17 27.17
CA ALA A 661 26.45 12.44 26.55
C ALA A 661 26.14 13.52 27.60
N ILE A 662 25.57 13.14 28.75
CA ILE A 662 25.38 14.02 29.91
C ILE A 662 26.72 14.29 30.57
N ALA A 663 27.58 13.29 30.75
CA ALA A 663 28.93 13.46 31.27
C ALA A 663 29.81 14.26 30.31
N TRP A 664 29.67 14.07 28.99
CA TRP A 664 30.30 14.89 27.96
C TRP A 664 29.69 16.29 27.93
N GLY A 665 28.38 16.43 28.14
CA GLY A 665 27.67 17.70 28.27
C GLY A 665 28.10 18.48 29.53
N LEU A 666 28.24 17.79 30.66
CA LEU A 666 28.71 18.33 31.93
C LEU A 666 30.22 18.57 31.88
N TRP A 667 31.01 17.74 31.21
CA TRP A 667 32.42 17.94 30.96
C TRP A 667 32.64 19.06 29.96
N THR A 668 31.79 19.23 28.94
CA THR A 668 31.85 20.38 28.01
C THR A 668 31.35 21.65 28.68
N LEU A 669 30.33 21.59 29.54
CA LEU A 669 29.91 22.73 30.36
C LEU A 669 30.97 23.09 31.41
N TRP A 670 31.61 22.11 32.03
CA TRP A 670 32.69 22.29 33.00
C TRP A 670 34.02 22.68 32.32
N SER A 671 34.30 22.20 31.11
CA SER A 671 35.44 22.61 30.28
C SER A 671 35.18 23.95 29.62
N ASN A 672 33.94 24.31 29.34
CA ASN A 672 33.53 25.66 28.94
C ASN A 672 33.43 26.59 30.15
N TRP A 673 33.23 26.08 31.37
CA TRP A 673 33.26 26.88 32.61
C TRP A 673 34.69 27.10 33.10
N ARG A 674 35.55 26.07 33.08
CA ARG A 674 37.02 26.19 33.19
C ARG A 674 37.62 26.93 31.99
N GLY A 675 37.04 26.77 30.80
CA GLY A 675 37.44 27.39 29.53
C GLY A 675 36.79 28.74 29.24
N ASN A 676 35.86 29.19 30.09
CA ASN A 676 35.39 30.58 30.16
C ASN A 676 36.43 31.49 30.81
N HIS A 677 37.62 30.96 31.09
CA HIS A 677 38.85 31.70 30.89
C HIS A 677 39.40 31.31 29.51
N PRO A 678 39.15 32.11 28.47
CA PRO A 678 39.63 31.78 27.14
C PRO A 678 41.17 31.66 27.17
N PRO A 679 41.79 30.72 26.43
CA PRO A 679 43.16 30.93 26.04
C PRO A 679 43.14 32.17 25.17
N ARG A 680 43.58 33.30 25.72
CA ARG A 680 43.97 34.46 24.92
C ARG A 680 44.89 33.94 23.80
N PRO A 681 44.84 34.50 22.58
CA PRO A 681 45.88 34.25 21.59
C PRO A 681 47.23 34.65 22.21
N ARG A 682 47.95 33.65 22.74
CA ARG A 682 49.07 33.86 23.68
C ARG A 682 50.32 34.40 23.00
N GLY A 683 50.36 34.45 21.67
CA GLY A 683 51.48 35.05 20.93
C GLY A 683 51.39 36.57 20.77
N LEU A 684 50.20 37.11 20.47
CA LEU A 684 50.07 38.51 20.03
C LEU A 684 49.43 39.45 21.07
N GLN A 685 48.59 39.00 22.01
CA GLN A 685 47.92 39.90 22.97
C GLN A 685 48.61 40.02 24.35
N ASN A 686 49.60 39.17 24.64
CA ASN A 686 50.30 39.18 25.93
C ASN A 686 51.52 40.11 25.98
N HIS A 687 51.88 40.77 24.86
CA HIS A 687 52.94 41.75 24.85
C HIS A 687 52.55 42.97 25.72
N PRO A 688 53.38 43.40 26.69
CA PRO A 688 53.04 44.47 27.63
C PRO A 688 52.65 45.78 26.93
N LEU A 689 53.27 46.08 25.79
CA LEU A 689 52.98 47.26 24.98
C LEU A 689 51.59 47.21 24.30
N ARG A 690 51.17 46.06 23.77
CA ARG A 690 49.84 45.90 23.15
C ARG A 690 48.73 46.00 24.18
N ARG A 691 48.95 45.45 25.38
CA ARG A 691 48.02 45.58 26.51
C ARG A 691 47.84 47.02 26.97
N LYS A 692 48.91 47.83 26.96
CA LYS A 692 48.82 49.28 27.24
C LYS A 692 47.90 49.97 26.23
N ILE A 693 48.05 49.70 24.95
CA ILE A 693 47.26 50.29 23.86
C ILE A 693 45.77 49.89 23.95
N PHE A 694 45.45 48.59 24.08
CA PHE A 694 44.05 48.15 24.20
C PHE A 694 43.36 48.70 25.46
N ASN A 695 44.09 48.83 26.57
CA ASN A 695 43.56 49.42 27.79
C ASN A 695 43.36 50.93 27.67
N ALA A 696 44.18 51.63 26.88
CA ALA A 696 44.00 53.04 26.59
C ALA A 696 42.74 53.26 25.73
N TYR A 697 42.54 52.45 24.68
CA TYR A 697 41.33 52.50 23.84
C TYR A 697 40.06 52.19 24.64
N ARG A 698 40.08 51.14 25.48
CA ARG A 698 38.92 50.81 26.34
C ARG A 698 38.63 51.91 27.36
N ARG A 699 39.66 52.55 27.91
CA ARG A 699 39.51 53.72 28.78
C ARG A 699 38.91 54.90 28.02
N ALA A 700 39.36 55.18 26.80
CA ALA A 700 38.79 56.21 25.94
C ALA A 700 37.31 55.96 25.64
N GLN A 701 36.92 54.72 25.28
CA GLN A 701 35.52 54.33 25.05
C GLN A 701 34.64 54.54 26.28
N SER A 702 35.17 54.22 27.48
CA SER A 702 34.45 54.43 28.73
C SER A 702 34.30 55.91 29.10
N ARG A 703 35.34 56.73 28.87
CA ARG A 703 35.34 58.16 29.15
C ARG A 703 34.40 58.93 28.22
N LEU A 704 34.40 58.62 26.92
CA LEU A 704 33.60 59.28 25.90
C LEU A 704 32.19 58.66 25.72
N ARG A 705 31.86 57.64 26.54
CA ARG A 705 30.62 56.84 26.48
C ARG A 705 30.28 56.34 25.06
N SER A 706 31.30 56.05 24.27
CA SER A 706 31.17 55.61 22.89
C SER A 706 31.74 54.21 22.76
N LYS A 707 30.84 53.21 22.75
CA LYS A 707 31.19 51.79 22.62
C LYS A 707 31.02 51.34 21.19
N ARG A 708 32.03 50.68 20.66
CA ARG A 708 32.01 50.03 19.34
C ARG A 708 31.09 48.81 19.32
N ALA A 709 30.37 48.58 18.21
CA ALA A 709 29.56 47.37 18.02
C ALA A 709 30.42 46.10 17.85
N PRO A 710 29.90 44.88 18.14
CA PRO A 710 30.70 43.65 18.10
C PRO A 710 31.34 43.33 16.74
N ALA A 711 30.70 43.72 15.64
CA ALA A 711 31.18 43.47 14.27
C ALA A 711 31.97 44.64 13.65
N GLN A 712 32.05 45.79 14.32
CA GLN A 712 32.67 47.01 13.79
C GLN A 712 34.18 47.05 14.13
N THR A 713 35.03 47.56 13.23
CA THR A 713 36.49 47.70 13.46
C THR A 713 36.87 48.99 14.19
N ALA A 714 38.10 49.09 14.72
CA ALA A 714 38.53 50.28 15.46
C ALA A 714 38.61 51.53 14.55
N GLN A 715 39.00 51.32 13.29
CA GLN A 715 39.00 52.33 12.23
C GLN A 715 37.59 52.78 11.86
N GLU A 716 36.66 51.84 11.66
CA GLU A 716 35.24 52.16 11.42
C GLU A 716 34.57 52.89 12.59
N HIS A 717 35.06 52.67 13.81
CA HIS A 717 34.60 53.41 14.98
C HIS A 717 35.17 54.84 14.99
N ALA A 718 36.42 55.02 14.55
CA ALA A 718 37.07 56.32 14.47
C ALA A 718 36.53 57.20 13.33
N THR A 719 36.09 56.62 12.21
CA THR A 719 35.41 57.40 11.15
C THR A 719 34.09 57.99 11.63
N LEU A 720 33.37 57.32 12.54
CA LEU A 720 32.17 57.87 13.18
C LEU A 720 32.50 58.80 14.36
N ARG A 721 33.67 58.65 14.97
CA ARG A 721 34.12 59.40 16.15
C ARG A 721 35.60 59.77 16.01
N PRO A 722 35.91 60.92 15.37
CA PRO A 722 37.27 61.33 15.03
C PRO A 722 38.21 61.42 16.25
N GLU A 723 37.65 61.64 17.45
CA GLU A 723 38.33 61.60 18.74
C GLU A 723 39.11 60.29 19.01
N PHE A 724 38.77 59.21 18.31
CA PHE A 724 39.43 57.91 18.42
C PHE A 724 40.47 57.64 17.31
N ALA A 725 40.69 58.53 16.34
CA ALA A 725 41.54 58.26 15.18
C ALA A 725 42.96 57.82 15.58
N ASP A 726 43.65 58.63 16.39
CA ASP A 726 45.02 58.33 16.84
C ASP A 726 45.12 57.02 17.64
N LEU A 727 44.07 56.69 18.41
CA LEU A 727 43.99 55.46 19.18
C LEU A 727 43.56 54.25 18.33
N ALA A 728 42.79 54.46 17.26
CA ALA A 728 42.36 53.42 16.34
C ALA A 728 43.54 52.92 15.50
N ASP A 729 44.41 53.82 15.02
CA ASP A 729 45.66 53.48 14.36
C ASP A 729 46.57 52.63 15.25
N ALA A 730 46.74 53.05 16.51
CA ALA A 730 47.53 52.30 17.47
C ALA A 730 46.93 50.92 17.77
N VAL A 731 45.59 50.81 17.85
CA VAL A 731 44.87 49.54 18.05
C VAL A 731 45.01 48.63 16.84
N ASP A 732 45.02 49.17 15.63
CA ASP A 732 45.18 48.41 14.39
C ASP A 732 46.60 47.83 14.27
N ILE A 733 47.61 48.66 14.53
CA ILE A 733 49.02 48.24 14.63
C ILE A 733 49.17 47.15 15.70
N ALA A 734 48.55 47.33 16.86
CA ALA A 734 48.60 46.38 17.98
C ALA A 734 47.75 45.12 17.76
N ALA A 735 46.82 45.08 16.80
CA ALA A 735 45.94 43.94 16.54
C ALA A 735 46.41 43.09 15.35
N TYR A 736 46.93 43.72 14.29
CA TYR A 736 47.13 43.05 13.00
C TYR A 736 48.59 42.94 12.55
N ARG A 737 49.54 43.71 13.12
CA ARG A 737 50.97 43.51 12.79
C ARG A 737 51.55 42.30 13.54
N PRO A 738 52.43 41.50 12.91
CA PRO A 738 53.09 40.37 13.57
C PRO A 738 54.15 40.81 14.60
N GLU A 739 54.84 41.93 14.38
CA GLU A 739 55.86 42.48 15.29
C GLU A 739 55.27 43.33 16.42
N PRO A 740 55.83 43.31 17.64
CA PRO A 740 55.34 44.14 18.74
C PRO A 740 55.48 45.65 18.41
N PRO A 741 54.49 46.48 18.81
CA PRO A 741 54.56 47.92 18.59
C PRO A 741 55.73 48.51 19.38
N GLU A 742 56.37 49.55 18.84
CA GLU A 742 57.47 50.26 19.50
C GLU A 742 57.05 50.82 20.86
N GLU A 743 57.99 50.87 21.82
CA GLU A 743 57.74 51.40 23.15
C GLU A 743 57.39 52.89 23.15
N ALA A 744 57.91 53.64 22.17
CA ALA A 744 57.53 55.03 21.90
C ALA A 744 56.03 55.17 21.60
N LEU A 745 55.48 54.29 20.75
CA LEU A 745 54.06 54.29 20.38
C LEU A 745 53.17 53.94 21.58
N ALA A 746 53.54 52.93 22.38
CA ALA A 746 52.77 52.56 23.56
C ALA A 746 52.80 53.64 24.66
N THR A 747 53.89 54.40 24.74
CA THR A 747 54.05 55.50 25.71
C THR A 747 53.33 56.76 25.24
N SER A 748 53.32 57.04 23.93
CA SER A 748 52.58 58.16 23.35
C SER A 748 51.06 57.98 23.51
N VAL A 749 50.53 56.76 23.32
CA VAL A 749 49.10 56.45 23.49
C VAL A 749 48.63 56.62 24.95
N VAL A 750 49.51 56.42 25.94
CA VAL A 750 49.20 56.67 27.35
C VAL A 750 49.27 58.18 27.69
N LYS A 751 50.15 58.91 27.00
CA LYS A 751 50.32 60.37 27.15
C LYS A 751 49.39 61.20 26.26
N MET A 752 48.68 60.59 25.31
CA MET A 752 47.65 61.24 24.51
C MET A 752 46.61 61.82 25.46
N ARG A 753 46.78 63.10 25.79
CA ARG A 753 45.72 63.94 26.34
C ARG A 753 44.69 64.00 25.23
N MET A 754 43.66 63.18 25.33
CA MET A 754 42.48 63.37 24.51
C MET A 754 41.99 64.79 24.81
N LYS A 755 42.18 65.70 23.85
CA LYS A 755 41.64 67.06 23.93
C LYS A 755 40.13 66.88 24.07
N LYS A 756 39.60 67.53 25.10
CA LYS A 756 38.18 67.47 25.45
C LYS A 756 37.34 68.15 24.39
#